data_AF-A0AAV8XG55-F1
#
_entry.id   AF-A0AAV8XG55-F1
#
_cell.length_a   1.000
_cell.length_b   1.000
_cell.length_c   1.000
_cell.angle_alpha   90.00
_cell.angle_beta   90.00
_cell.angle_gamma   90.00
#
_symmetry.space_group_name_H-M   'P 1'
#
loop_
_entity.id
_entity.type
_entity.pdbx_description
1 polymer ?
#
loop_
_entity_poly.entity_id
_entity_poly.type
_entity_poly.pdbx_seq_one_letter_code
_entity_poly.pdbx_strand_id
1 'polypeptide(L)'
;MARSDFIGTWEVIHCEYVKGAYNYDKYIKCLEGIRFRLDENGDVTWTVPEELKSVPLFSCEIYELYVHAGRAGFVLRFGAYAGHVFEFIPDKARPKESVTLTCEGLCTLRCVRINVDTPEVNFNIPFTLLPALEDGYFSDITITSSNNKQFKVHSTILELQGDDIDWNSDPPPFNNTPEDVLGTILHFLYSECLPENLTEDTVRQVITVASPYDSLHRLVNNCQLYLKNTALKQQIIGLANDMHSCMNQIIDRFHSRSNHSSAENIIANPAKLCFVVKQSIRDAALVQNYYSFAIYLLKRKNELSRNERHEIIRYAKSRLPILLTQLTKFLQALKNTFSSMSPSQRIEIANFLVPEIEVILDTVSMLIVHVDEALQQIIQGLFMPGPTKCKSNVGDMLSKTLRNLLHIRELTKLNTFHEHITCSLGLLVHKKENYNQMSPTQKVRSIARNLEQLIEELPIFLIRLEETAAASDEKLEWSDFKFCFKVGTSKVSDILHKLIVHSDSLQDVMLQVCELVQRDAFTQTLQCLGLLNPTASSSHTNDAPNMTRSSSYSTPKHQGYKLNLVESLCVPPETTSSLLSKLCLQLLSNEKKADMEFEVIGNSFNLEQQQTEEGATPPEEKCIIKSHRVIVAARCDWFRRALLILLEYLYSGRLKQDSLSTEQLVELLLLSDRYEMDSLKQTCEYALLSCIDAESVLYFLSMADQYNARVLRSRCLHFISQHHELTESEEFFELPISLQAEIFDCVWTQPSGRQSDMLDYSLEHLLPTSSASSNSLHYNSPGVTDLNSAVESMLLTPELDPNHSITSSLEDLHLEQNSSRMDVCLNQIRDIVGNTAPREILVQVILAADFDLRRAVNYYYARGNGDE
;
A
#
# COMPACT_ATOMS: atom_id res chain seq x y z
N MET A 1 -12.29 -13.59 -1.48
CA MET A 1 -12.26 -14.68 -2.48
C MET A 1 -12.80 -14.30 -3.86
N ALA A 2 -13.89 -13.54 -4.03
CA ALA A 2 -14.36 -13.17 -5.39
C ALA A 2 -13.41 -12.21 -6.15
N ARG A 3 -12.61 -11.42 -5.42
CA ARG A 3 -11.67 -10.44 -5.99
C ARG A 3 -10.53 -11.06 -6.79
N SER A 4 -10.01 -12.23 -6.36
CA SER A 4 -8.94 -12.96 -7.07
C SER A 4 -9.36 -13.36 -8.48
N ASP A 5 -10.65 -13.61 -8.69
CA ASP A 5 -11.19 -14.02 -9.99
C ASP A 5 -11.20 -12.87 -11.00
N PHE A 6 -11.13 -11.61 -10.57
CA PHE A 6 -11.02 -10.45 -11.47
C PHE A 6 -9.58 -9.98 -11.69
N ILE A 7 -8.63 -10.36 -10.84
CA ILE A 7 -7.22 -9.96 -10.93
C ILE A 7 -6.59 -10.58 -12.18
N GLY A 8 -5.76 -9.80 -12.90
CA GLY A 8 -5.08 -10.23 -14.13
C GLY A 8 -5.30 -9.29 -15.32
N THR A 9 -4.80 -9.69 -16.49
CA THR A 9 -4.89 -8.92 -17.73
C THR A 9 -6.11 -9.35 -18.54
N TRP A 10 -6.91 -8.38 -18.95
CA TRP A 10 -8.14 -8.56 -19.73
C TRP A 10 -8.03 -7.77 -21.03
N GLU A 11 -8.49 -8.37 -22.12
CA GLU A 11 -8.58 -7.76 -23.44
C GLU A 11 -10.05 -7.60 -23.85
N VAL A 12 -10.39 -6.41 -24.31
CA VAL A 12 -11.71 -6.10 -24.84
C VAL A 12 -11.78 -6.67 -26.25
N ILE A 13 -12.58 -7.71 -26.46
CA ILE A 13 -12.71 -8.39 -27.76
C ILE A 13 -13.89 -7.89 -28.58
N HIS A 14 -14.91 -7.33 -27.94
CA HIS A 14 -16.13 -6.88 -28.62
C HIS A 14 -16.84 -5.81 -27.80
N CYS A 15 -17.38 -4.79 -28.46
CA CYS A 15 -18.07 -3.69 -27.80
C CYS A 15 -19.42 -3.37 -28.45
N GLU A 16 -20.46 -3.17 -27.63
CA GLU A 16 -21.82 -2.83 -28.09
C GLU A 16 -22.35 -1.58 -27.40
N TYR A 17 -23.04 -0.71 -28.16
CA TYR A 17 -23.71 0.47 -27.60
C TYR A 17 -25.12 0.12 -27.11
N VAL A 18 -25.48 0.58 -25.92
CA VAL A 18 -26.82 0.34 -25.34
C VAL A 18 -27.78 1.45 -25.82
N LYS A 19 -28.40 1.22 -26.99
CA LYS A 19 -29.57 1.90 -27.62
C LYS A 19 -29.84 3.39 -27.30
N GLY A 20 -29.78 4.22 -28.35
CA GLY A 20 -30.52 5.49 -28.44
C GLY A 20 -29.86 6.56 -29.31
N ALA A 21 -30.23 6.62 -30.59
CA ALA A 21 -29.96 7.65 -31.60
C ALA A 21 -28.49 8.07 -31.91
N TYR A 22 -28.14 7.91 -33.19
CA TYR A 22 -26.91 8.33 -33.89
C TYR A 22 -25.72 7.36 -33.89
N ASN A 23 -24.91 7.51 -34.94
CA ASN A 23 -23.94 6.61 -35.57
C ASN A 23 -22.71 6.26 -34.67
N TYR A 24 -22.91 5.88 -33.41
CA TYR A 24 -21.83 5.68 -32.42
C TYR A 24 -21.15 4.30 -32.49
N ASP A 25 -21.74 3.31 -33.16
CA ASP A 25 -21.19 1.95 -33.30
C ASP A 25 -19.79 1.93 -33.92
N LYS A 26 -19.49 2.84 -34.86
CA LYS A 26 -18.15 2.90 -35.49
C LYS A 26 -17.07 3.36 -34.51
N TYR A 27 -17.43 4.16 -33.50
CA TYR A 27 -16.49 4.74 -32.56
C TYR A 27 -16.18 3.77 -31.42
N ILE A 28 -17.20 3.07 -30.91
CA ILE A 28 -17.06 2.12 -29.80
C ILE A 28 -16.27 0.87 -30.21
N LYS A 29 -16.26 0.49 -31.49
CA LYS A 29 -15.35 -0.53 -32.03
C LYS A 29 -13.87 -0.22 -31.84
N CYS A 30 -13.48 1.05 -31.67
CA CYS A 30 -12.08 1.40 -31.39
C CYS A 30 -11.64 0.99 -29.98
N LEU A 31 -12.57 0.56 -29.13
CA LEU A 31 -12.26 0.00 -27.82
C LEU A 31 -11.86 -1.49 -27.90
N GLU A 32 -12.09 -2.15 -29.05
CA GLU A 32 -11.65 -3.53 -29.29
C GLU A 32 -10.12 -3.59 -29.40
N GLY A 33 -9.50 -4.59 -28.78
CA GLY A 33 -8.05 -4.75 -28.67
C GLY A 33 -7.42 -3.97 -27.50
N ILE A 34 -8.18 -3.18 -26.75
CA ILE A 34 -7.68 -2.52 -25.54
C ILE A 34 -7.46 -3.56 -24.45
N ARG A 35 -6.32 -3.47 -23.77
CA ARG A 35 -5.98 -4.34 -22.64
C ARG A 35 -5.93 -3.54 -21.35
N PHE A 36 -6.44 -4.11 -20.27
CA PHE A 36 -6.31 -3.56 -18.93
C PHE A 36 -5.90 -4.64 -17.95
N ARG A 37 -5.01 -4.31 -17.01
CA ARG A 37 -4.57 -5.22 -15.95
C ARG A 37 -5.05 -4.72 -14.61
N LEU A 38 -5.71 -5.60 -13.86
CA LEU A 38 -6.19 -5.39 -12.51
C LEU A 38 -5.22 -6.04 -11.53
N ASP A 39 -4.52 -5.22 -10.74
CA ASP A 39 -3.56 -5.69 -9.74
C ASP A 39 -4.23 -5.96 -8.39
N GLU A 40 -3.69 -6.89 -7.61
CA GLU A 40 -4.20 -7.23 -6.26
C GLU A 40 -4.30 -6.02 -5.33
N ASN A 41 -3.37 -5.06 -5.51
CA ASN A 41 -3.32 -3.83 -4.74
C ASN A 41 -4.46 -2.86 -5.05
N GLY A 42 -5.36 -3.15 -6.00
CA GLY A 42 -6.49 -2.31 -6.41
C GLY A 42 -6.11 -1.21 -7.42
N ASP A 43 -5.05 -1.42 -8.18
CA ASP A 43 -4.65 -0.52 -9.26
C ASP A 43 -5.06 -1.09 -10.63
N VAL A 44 -5.31 -0.20 -11.59
CA VAL A 44 -5.54 -0.57 -12.98
C VAL A 44 -4.46 0.04 -13.86
N THR A 45 -3.94 -0.75 -14.79
CA THR A 45 -3.02 -0.29 -15.84
C THR A 45 -3.65 -0.53 -17.21
N TRP A 46 -3.70 0.52 -18.03
CA TRP A 46 -4.31 0.49 -19.35
C TRP A 46 -3.22 0.41 -20.42
N THR A 47 -3.37 -0.53 -21.36
CA THR A 47 -2.58 -0.60 -22.59
C THR A 47 -3.47 -0.15 -23.73
N VAL A 48 -3.31 1.12 -24.12
CA VAL A 48 -4.16 1.78 -25.11
C VAL A 48 -3.30 2.45 -26.19
N PRO A 49 -3.76 2.47 -27.46
CA PRO A 49 -3.14 3.28 -28.51
C PRO A 49 -3.05 4.77 -28.12
N GLU A 50 -2.00 5.48 -28.56
CA GLU A 50 -1.76 6.91 -28.24
C GLU A 50 -2.98 7.79 -28.53
N GLU A 51 -3.73 7.48 -29.60
CA GLU A 51 -4.91 8.23 -30.03
C GLU A 51 -6.07 8.18 -29.02
N LEU A 52 -6.10 7.17 -28.15
CA LEU A 52 -7.16 6.94 -27.18
C LEU A 52 -6.76 7.33 -25.75
N LYS A 53 -5.49 7.66 -25.47
CA LYS A 53 -5.04 8.06 -24.12
C LYS A 53 -5.78 9.28 -23.56
N SER A 54 -6.35 10.12 -24.42
CA SER A 54 -7.13 11.30 -24.04
C SER A 54 -8.54 10.99 -23.56
N VAL A 55 -8.99 9.73 -23.63
CA VAL A 55 -10.32 9.30 -23.20
C VAL A 55 -10.35 9.21 -21.66
N PRO A 56 -11.33 9.84 -20.99
CA PRO A 56 -11.43 9.89 -19.53
C PRO A 56 -11.32 8.54 -18.79
N LEU A 57 -11.90 7.47 -19.35
CA LEU A 57 -11.86 6.13 -18.73
C LEU A 57 -10.43 5.61 -18.54
N PHE A 58 -9.54 5.82 -19.52
CA PHE A 58 -8.17 5.28 -19.50
C PHE A 58 -7.20 6.09 -18.63
N SER A 59 -7.67 7.22 -18.11
CA SER A 59 -6.94 7.99 -17.10
C SER A 59 -7.20 7.50 -15.66
N CYS A 60 -8.15 6.58 -15.48
CA CYS A 60 -8.39 5.92 -14.19
C CYS A 60 -7.20 5.04 -13.83
N GLU A 61 -6.71 5.16 -12.59
CA GLU A 61 -5.54 4.41 -12.09
C GLU A 61 -5.90 3.38 -11.03
N ILE A 62 -7.14 3.39 -10.53
CA ILE A 62 -7.61 2.52 -9.45
C ILE A 62 -8.95 1.86 -9.77
N TYR A 63 -9.17 0.72 -9.15
CA TYR A 63 -10.45 0.03 -9.22
C TYR A 63 -10.88 -0.53 -7.86
N GLU A 64 -12.19 -0.71 -7.71
CA GLU A 64 -12.82 -1.36 -6.56
C GLU A 64 -13.91 -2.32 -7.04
N LEU A 65 -14.09 -3.43 -6.31
CA LEU A 65 -15.19 -4.37 -6.49
C LEU A 65 -16.15 -4.23 -5.32
N TYR A 66 -17.32 -3.67 -5.59
CA TYR A 66 -18.33 -3.34 -4.58
C TYR A 66 -19.56 -4.24 -4.72
N VAL A 67 -20.19 -4.62 -3.60
CA VAL A 67 -21.48 -5.33 -3.58
C VAL A 67 -22.56 -4.34 -3.15
N HIS A 68 -23.51 -4.05 -4.04
CA HIS A 68 -24.55 -3.07 -3.77
C HIS A 68 -25.66 -3.67 -2.86
N ALA A 69 -25.94 -3.02 -1.74
CA ALA A 69 -27.02 -3.38 -0.82
C ALA A 69 -28.38 -3.19 -1.51
N GLY A 70 -28.86 -4.22 -2.21
CA GLY A 70 -30.13 -4.19 -2.94
C GLY A 70 -30.10 -4.85 -4.33
N ARG A 71 -28.91 -5.17 -4.87
CA ARG A 71 -28.77 -5.96 -6.12
C ARG A 71 -27.92 -7.19 -5.85
N ALA A 72 -28.36 -8.36 -6.32
CA ALA A 72 -27.56 -9.58 -6.31
C ALA A 72 -26.47 -9.50 -7.39
N GLY A 73 -25.30 -8.91 -7.07
CA GLY A 73 -24.19 -8.80 -8.01
C GLY A 73 -23.05 -7.89 -7.53
N PHE A 74 -21.88 -8.07 -8.14
CA PHE A 74 -20.75 -7.16 -7.95
C PHE A 74 -20.85 -5.98 -8.91
N VAL A 75 -20.24 -4.85 -8.56
CA VAL A 75 -20.06 -3.67 -9.41
C VAL A 75 -18.56 -3.36 -9.45
N LEU A 76 -18.00 -3.33 -10.66
CA LEU A 76 -16.62 -2.96 -10.91
C LEU A 76 -16.54 -1.45 -11.12
N ARG A 77 -15.87 -0.73 -10.23
CA ARG A 77 -15.74 0.71 -10.25
C ARG A 77 -14.34 1.12 -10.67
N PHE A 78 -14.21 1.97 -11.68
CA PHE A 78 -12.94 2.59 -12.06
C PHE A 78 -12.91 4.06 -11.65
N GLY A 79 -11.84 4.46 -10.98
CA GLY A 79 -11.62 5.84 -10.53
C GLY A 79 -10.17 6.31 -10.73
N ALA A 80 -9.87 7.59 -10.55
CA ALA A 80 -10.76 8.72 -10.34
C ALA A 80 -10.42 9.82 -11.35
N TYR A 81 -11.29 10.04 -12.34
CA TYR A 81 -11.13 11.11 -13.32
C TYR A 81 -12.00 12.32 -12.94
N ALA A 82 -11.38 13.43 -12.55
CA ALA A 82 -12.09 14.66 -12.15
C ALA A 82 -13.24 14.41 -11.16
N GLY A 83 -13.01 13.56 -10.15
CA GLY A 83 -14.03 13.17 -9.17
C GLY A 83 -15.10 12.18 -9.64
N HIS A 84 -15.10 11.78 -10.91
CA HIS A 84 -16.00 10.76 -11.45
C HIS A 84 -15.51 9.34 -11.22
N VAL A 85 -16.48 8.44 -11.08
CA VAL A 85 -16.30 7.00 -10.99
C VAL A 85 -17.10 6.36 -12.12
N PHE A 86 -16.47 5.48 -12.88
CA PHE A 86 -17.12 4.69 -13.91
C PHE A 86 -17.55 3.36 -13.33
N GLU A 87 -18.84 3.07 -13.36
CA GLU A 87 -19.41 1.83 -12.83
C GLU A 87 -19.71 0.86 -13.98
N PHE A 88 -19.17 -0.35 -13.86
CA PHE A 88 -19.42 -1.44 -14.78
C PHE A 88 -20.05 -2.60 -14.01
N ILE A 89 -21.16 -3.09 -14.51
CA ILE A 89 -21.87 -4.24 -13.96
C ILE A 89 -21.40 -5.48 -14.73
N PRO A 90 -20.61 -6.38 -14.11
CA PRO A 90 -20.27 -7.66 -14.68
C PRO A 90 -21.51 -8.57 -14.79
N ASP A 91 -21.60 -9.30 -15.90
CA ASP A 91 -22.59 -10.36 -16.12
C ASP A 91 -22.38 -11.57 -15.18
N LYS A 92 -21.13 -11.79 -14.73
CA LYS A 92 -20.71 -12.91 -13.89
C LYS A 92 -20.04 -12.42 -12.62
N ALA A 93 -20.43 -13.01 -11.49
CA ALA A 93 -19.86 -12.70 -10.18
C ALA A 93 -18.43 -13.26 -9.96
N ARG A 94 -18.02 -14.29 -10.73
CA ARG A 94 -16.70 -14.93 -10.65
C ARG A 94 -16.20 -15.32 -12.06
N PRO A 95 -15.63 -14.38 -12.81
CA PRO A 95 -15.21 -14.64 -14.18
C PRO A 95 -13.85 -15.34 -14.22
N LYS A 96 -13.76 -16.52 -14.86
CA LYS A 96 -12.48 -17.22 -15.07
C LYS A 96 -11.79 -16.79 -16.36
N GLU A 97 -12.49 -16.90 -17.48
CA GLU A 97 -11.88 -16.70 -18.83
C GLU A 97 -12.47 -15.49 -19.57
N SER A 98 -13.71 -15.11 -19.28
CA SER A 98 -14.38 -14.01 -19.97
C SER A 98 -15.40 -13.33 -19.05
N VAL A 99 -15.55 -12.03 -19.20
CA VAL A 99 -16.54 -11.22 -18.48
C VAL A 99 -17.17 -10.20 -19.42
N THR A 100 -18.48 -9.99 -19.32
CA THR A 100 -19.17 -8.91 -20.01
C THR A 100 -19.43 -7.79 -19.02
N LEU A 101 -18.82 -6.62 -19.24
CA LEU A 101 -18.91 -5.44 -18.40
C LEU A 101 -19.90 -4.45 -19.03
N THR A 102 -21.00 -4.17 -18.33
CA THR A 102 -22.04 -3.23 -18.82
C THR A 102 -21.94 -1.91 -18.07
N CYS A 103 -21.71 -0.81 -18.78
CA CYS A 103 -21.77 0.54 -18.21
C CYS A 103 -23.07 1.23 -18.62
N GLU A 104 -23.90 1.60 -17.64
CA GLU A 104 -25.18 2.24 -17.88
C GLU A 104 -25.03 3.54 -18.71
N GLY A 105 -25.69 3.58 -19.88
CA GLY A 105 -25.69 4.74 -20.78
C GLY A 105 -24.41 4.96 -21.60
N LEU A 106 -23.44 4.04 -21.55
CA LEU A 106 -22.18 4.13 -22.30
C LEU A 106 -21.99 2.97 -23.27
N CYS A 107 -21.66 1.78 -22.76
CA CYS A 107 -21.34 0.63 -23.61
C CYS A 107 -21.32 -0.67 -22.81
N THR A 108 -21.45 -1.78 -23.54
CA THR A 108 -21.21 -3.14 -23.07
C THR A 108 -19.88 -3.62 -23.66
N LEU A 109 -18.95 -4.02 -22.80
CA LEU A 109 -17.61 -4.51 -23.18
C LEU A 109 -17.54 -6.01 -22.90
N ARG A 110 -17.28 -6.82 -23.92
CA ARG A 110 -16.94 -8.22 -23.72
C ARG A 110 -15.42 -8.33 -23.61
N CYS A 111 -14.96 -8.84 -22.48
CA CYS A 111 -13.55 -8.97 -22.17
C CYS A 111 -13.16 -10.45 -22.03
N VAL A 112 -11.98 -10.82 -22.52
CA VAL A 112 -11.37 -12.15 -22.34
C VAL A 112 -10.07 -12.00 -21.57
N ARG A 113 -9.80 -12.94 -20.66
CA ARG A 113 -8.56 -12.98 -19.90
C ARG A 113 -7.43 -13.39 -20.84
N ILE A 114 -6.38 -12.58 -20.92
CA ILE A 114 -5.15 -12.99 -21.55
C ILE A 114 -4.32 -13.69 -20.46
N ASN A 115 -4.09 -14.99 -20.65
CA ASN A 115 -2.93 -15.64 -20.05
C ASN A 115 -1.73 -15.10 -20.80
N VAL A 116 -1.21 -13.95 -20.35
CA VAL A 116 0.13 -13.55 -20.77
C VAL A 116 0.98 -14.74 -20.36
N ASP A 117 1.67 -15.38 -21.32
CA ASP A 117 2.73 -16.34 -21.03
C ASP A 117 3.42 -15.81 -19.79
N THR A 118 3.45 -16.62 -18.72
CA THR A 118 4.08 -16.28 -17.45
C THR A 118 5.23 -15.35 -17.79
N PRO A 119 5.26 -14.07 -17.36
CA PRO A 119 6.46 -13.30 -17.57
C PRO A 119 7.56 -14.24 -17.12
N GLU A 120 8.52 -14.59 -18.00
CA GLU A 120 9.71 -15.37 -17.64
C GLU A 120 9.97 -14.97 -16.21
N VAL A 121 9.92 -15.89 -15.24
CA VAL A 121 9.89 -15.55 -13.81
C VAL A 121 11.10 -14.66 -13.59
N ASN A 122 10.89 -13.36 -13.77
CA ASN A 122 11.90 -12.35 -13.78
C ASN A 122 11.92 -12.16 -12.30
N PHE A 123 12.75 -12.97 -11.67
CA PHE A 123 13.09 -12.73 -10.30
C PHE A 123 13.49 -11.25 -10.30
N ASN A 124 12.65 -10.41 -9.70
CA ASN A 124 12.84 -8.96 -9.57
C ASN A 124 14.01 -8.75 -8.59
N ILE A 125 15.18 -9.25 -8.97
CA ILE A 125 16.38 -9.25 -8.15
C ILE A 125 17.02 -7.89 -8.38
N PRO A 126 17.28 -7.12 -7.31
CA PRO A 126 18.04 -5.88 -7.41
C PRO A 126 19.46 -6.17 -7.92
N PHE A 127 19.93 -5.39 -8.88
CA PHE A 127 21.31 -5.49 -9.34
C PHE A 127 22.21 -4.59 -8.49
N THR A 128 23.25 -5.16 -7.86
CA THR A 128 24.19 -4.42 -7.02
C THR A 128 25.57 -5.05 -7.05
N LEU A 129 26.60 -4.22 -6.91
CA LEU A 129 28.01 -4.57 -6.75
C LEU A 129 28.58 -4.11 -5.40
N LEU A 130 27.74 -3.65 -4.47
CA LEU A 130 28.16 -3.19 -3.14
C LEU A 130 29.07 -4.15 -2.37
N PRO A 131 28.91 -5.49 -2.43
CA PRO A 131 29.83 -6.40 -1.76
C PRO A 131 31.30 -6.18 -2.15
N ALA A 132 31.58 -5.73 -3.38
CA ALA A 132 32.95 -5.36 -3.79
C ALA A 132 33.47 -4.12 -3.08
N LEU A 133 32.63 -3.10 -2.88
CA LEU A 133 33.01 -1.88 -2.20
C LEU A 133 33.23 -2.10 -0.69
N GLU A 134 32.39 -2.92 -0.06
CA GLU A 134 32.43 -3.21 1.37
C GLU A 134 33.68 -4.01 1.77
N ASP A 135 33.98 -5.07 1.01
CA ASP A 135 35.11 -5.96 1.30
C ASP A 135 36.44 -5.44 0.69
N GLY A 136 36.36 -4.68 -0.40
CA GLY A 136 37.53 -4.08 -1.08
C GLY A 136 38.49 -5.08 -1.74
N TYR A 137 38.04 -6.31 -2.04
CA TYR A 137 38.85 -7.34 -2.70
C TYR A 137 39.18 -6.95 -4.15
N PHE A 138 40.40 -7.25 -4.62
CA PHE A 138 40.86 -6.90 -5.98
C PHE A 138 40.88 -5.39 -6.31
N SER A 139 40.84 -4.52 -5.30
CA SER A 139 40.94 -3.07 -5.48
C SER A 139 42.28 -2.63 -6.06
N ASP A 140 42.22 -1.71 -7.01
CA ASP A 140 43.36 -1.14 -7.74
C ASP A 140 43.54 0.36 -7.45
N ILE A 141 42.53 1.02 -6.87
CA ILE A 141 42.57 2.43 -6.47
C ILE A 141 42.20 2.56 -4.98
N THR A 142 42.84 3.52 -4.30
CA THR A 142 42.51 3.89 -2.92
C THR A 142 42.24 5.38 -2.84
N ILE A 143 41.03 5.78 -2.43
CA ILE A 143 40.65 7.17 -2.23
C ILE A 143 40.61 7.46 -0.73
N THR A 144 41.25 8.54 -0.30
CA THR A 144 41.31 8.90 1.13
C THR A 144 40.34 10.05 1.41
N SER A 145 39.45 9.86 2.37
CA SER A 145 38.53 10.92 2.85
C SER A 145 39.24 11.92 3.75
N SER A 146 38.58 13.04 4.05
CA SER A 146 39.10 14.12 4.90
C SER A 146 39.48 13.69 6.33
N ASN A 147 38.93 12.59 6.83
CA ASN A 147 39.25 12.01 8.14
C ASN A 147 40.29 10.87 8.07
N ASN A 148 41.01 10.75 6.96
CA ASN A 148 42.00 9.72 6.67
C ASN A 148 41.42 8.29 6.55
N LYS A 149 40.11 8.12 6.42
CA LYS A 149 39.54 6.81 6.09
C LYS A 149 39.82 6.49 4.62
N GLN A 150 40.29 5.28 4.37
CA GLN A 150 40.64 4.82 3.03
C GLN A 150 39.52 3.96 2.46
N PHE A 151 39.09 4.29 1.24
CA PHE A 151 38.13 3.53 0.46
C PHE A 151 38.88 2.78 -0.64
N LYS A 152 38.81 1.45 -0.57
CA LYS A 152 39.35 0.54 -1.59
C LYS A 152 38.33 0.40 -2.71
N VAL A 153 38.67 0.87 -3.90
CA VAL A 153 37.74 0.97 -5.03
C VAL A 153 38.33 0.37 -6.30
N HIS A 154 37.48 0.17 -7.31
CA HIS A 154 37.77 -0.61 -8.52
C HIS A 154 37.64 0.27 -9.75
N SER A 155 38.73 0.54 -10.47
CA SER A 155 38.70 1.33 -11.71
C SER A 155 37.74 0.72 -12.74
N THR A 156 37.66 -0.61 -12.80
CA THR A 156 36.75 -1.36 -13.68
C THR A 156 35.27 -1.07 -13.40
N ILE A 157 34.88 -0.82 -12.14
CA ILE A 157 33.49 -0.51 -11.76
C ILE A 157 33.23 1.00 -11.90
N LEU A 158 34.18 1.83 -11.44
CA LEU A 158 34.05 3.29 -11.46
C LEU A 158 33.91 3.84 -12.89
N GLU A 159 34.66 3.28 -13.85
CA GLU A 159 34.59 3.67 -15.27
C GLU A 159 33.26 3.30 -15.95
N LEU A 160 32.42 2.44 -15.36
CA LEU A 160 31.12 2.09 -15.96
C LEU A 160 30.18 3.29 -15.97
N GLN A 161 30.15 4.03 -14.85
CA GLN A 161 29.25 5.18 -14.67
C GLN A 161 29.99 6.52 -14.56
N GLY A 162 31.32 6.51 -14.59
CA GLY A 162 32.17 7.70 -14.53
C GLY A 162 33.25 7.63 -15.61
N ASP A 163 32.85 7.52 -16.87
CA ASP A 163 33.74 7.39 -18.03
C ASP A 163 34.45 8.72 -18.40
N ASP A 164 33.87 9.85 -18.01
CA ASP A 164 34.43 11.20 -18.14
C ASP A 164 35.41 11.58 -17.00
N ILE A 165 35.52 10.75 -15.95
CA ILE A 165 36.37 10.99 -14.78
C ILE A 165 37.71 10.24 -14.95
N ASP A 166 38.81 10.96 -14.81
CA ASP A 166 40.15 10.35 -14.79
C ASP A 166 40.47 9.76 -13.40
N TRP A 167 40.02 8.53 -13.18
CA TRP A 167 40.20 7.83 -11.90
C TRP A 167 41.66 7.46 -11.57
N ASN A 168 42.56 7.48 -12.56
CA ASN A 168 43.97 7.12 -12.37
C ASN A 168 44.87 8.33 -12.08
N SER A 169 44.30 9.53 -11.88
CA SER A 169 45.06 10.72 -11.50
C SER A 169 45.71 10.58 -10.12
N ASP A 170 46.83 11.27 -9.86
CA ASP A 170 47.47 11.34 -8.55
C ASP A 170 47.49 12.79 -8.03
N PRO A 171 46.71 13.14 -6.98
CA PRO A 171 45.81 12.27 -6.22
C PRO A 171 44.54 11.89 -7.01
N PRO A 172 43.87 10.78 -6.64
CA PRO A 172 42.65 10.34 -7.32
C PRO A 172 41.50 11.34 -7.12
N PRO A 173 40.49 11.34 -8.01
CA PRO A 173 39.32 12.20 -7.89
C PRO A 173 38.61 12.03 -6.54
N PHE A 174 38.01 13.11 -6.04
CA PHE A 174 37.30 13.15 -4.75
C PHE A 174 38.18 12.90 -3.49
N ASN A 175 39.51 12.92 -3.61
CA ASN A 175 40.39 12.83 -2.46
C ASN A 175 40.20 14.02 -1.49
N ASN A 176 40.32 13.77 -0.18
CA ASN A 176 40.04 14.72 0.91
C ASN A 176 38.59 15.25 0.99
N THR A 177 37.62 14.59 0.35
CA THR A 177 36.19 14.89 0.56
C THR A 177 35.69 14.25 1.88
N PRO A 178 34.62 14.78 2.49
CA PRO A 178 34.05 14.19 3.70
C PRO A 178 33.64 12.73 3.51
N GLU A 179 33.82 11.91 4.54
CA GLU A 179 33.54 10.46 4.48
C GLU A 179 32.14 10.16 3.98
N ASP A 180 31.12 10.84 4.50
CA ASP A 180 29.72 10.60 4.13
C ASP A 180 29.46 10.98 2.67
N VAL A 181 30.13 12.02 2.16
CA VAL A 181 30.00 12.50 0.77
C VAL A 181 30.65 11.51 -0.17
N LEU A 182 31.89 11.11 0.11
CA LEU A 182 32.63 10.13 -0.68
C LEU A 182 31.92 8.77 -0.67
N GLY A 183 31.51 8.31 0.51
CA GLY A 183 30.76 7.06 0.68
C GLY A 183 29.45 7.05 -0.10
N THR A 184 28.73 8.19 -0.16
CA THR A 184 27.49 8.31 -0.95
C THR A 184 27.74 8.21 -2.45
N ILE A 185 28.77 8.89 -2.96
CA ILE A 185 29.14 8.84 -4.39
C ILE A 185 29.54 7.41 -4.77
N LEU A 186 30.42 6.78 -3.98
CA LEU A 186 30.88 5.41 -4.23
C LEU A 186 29.74 4.39 -4.11
N HIS A 187 28.88 4.53 -3.11
CA HIS A 187 27.71 3.67 -2.98
C HIS A 187 26.85 3.72 -4.24
N PHE A 188 26.53 4.91 -4.74
CA PHE A 188 25.75 5.07 -5.96
C PHE A 188 26.42 4.44 -7.19
N LEU A 189 27.73 4.61 -7.38
CA LEU A 189 28.45 4.01 -8.51
C LEU A 189 28.39 2.47 -8.51
N TYR A 190 28.25 1.86 -7.33
CA TYR A 190 28.21 0.40 -7.15
C TYR A 190 26.78 -0.17 -7.06
N SER A 191 25.75 0.65 -6.86
CA SER A 191 24.37 0.18 -6.63
C SER A 191 23.27 0.90 -7.42
N GLU A 192 23.56 2.04 -8.04
CA GLU A 192 22.58 2.97 -8.64
C GLU A 192 21.52 3.52 -7.66
N CYS A 193 21.72 3.38 -6.35
CA CYS A 193 20.83 3.91 -5.33
C CYS A 193 21.57 4.78 -4.31
N LEU A 194 20.82 5.45 -3.43
CA LEU A 194 21.33 6.28 -2.35
C LEU A 194 21.39 5.48 -1.03
N PRO A 195 22.34 5.76 -0.12
CA PRO A 195 22.30 5.19 1.23
C PRO A 195 21.02 5.56 2.01
N GLU A 196 20.55 4.68 2.90
CA GLU A 196 19.30 4.89 3.65
C GLU A 196 19.33 6.07 4.64
N ASN A 197 20.46 6.27 5.31
CA ASN A 197 20.60 7.21 6.44
C ASN A 197 21.36 8.50 6.06
N LEU A 198 20.95 9.13 4.95
CA LEU A 198 21.55 10.39 4.51
C LEU A 198 21.03 11.61 5.27
N THR A 199 21.91 12.58 5.52
CA THR A 199 21.53 13.91 6.02
C THR A 199 21.33 14.88 4.86
N GLU A 200 20.45 15.87 5.02
CA GLU A 200 20.23 16.90 3.98
C GLU A 200 21.53 17.65 3.64
N ASP A 201 22.42 17.86 4.61
CA ASP A 201 23.68 18.56 4.41
C ASP A 201 24.68 17.72 3.61
N THR A 202 24.77 16.41 3.88
CA THR A 202 25.56 15.48 3.07
C THR A 202 25.09 15.50 1.62
N VAL A 203 23.77 15.44 1.38
CA VAL A 203 23.20 15.43 0.02
C VAL A 203 23.50 16.73 -0.74
N ARG A 204 23.40 17.89 -0.08
CA ARG A 204 23.78 19.19 -0.69
C ARG A 204 25.27 19.24 -1.07
N GLN A 205 26.14 18.67 -0.24
CA GLN A 205 27.57 18.58 -0.54
C GLN A 205 27.85 17.61 -1.70
N VAL A 206 27.18 16.45 -1.75
CA VAL A 206 27.27 15.51 -2.87
C VAL A 206 26.88 16.19 -4.18
N ILE A 207 25.77 16.95 -4.21
CA ILE A 207 25.37 17.72 -5.40
C ILE A 207 26.49 18.68 -5.81
N THR A 208 27.06 19.42 -4.87
CA THR A 208 28.12 20.41 -5.16
C THR A 208 29.37 19.75 -5.76
N VAL A 209 29.75 18.58 -5.25
CA VAL A 209 30.94 17.84 -5.67
C VAL A 209 30.72 17.08 -7.00
N ALA A 210 29.52 16.55 -7.23
CA ALA A 210 29.20 15.74 -8.41
C ALA A 210 28.70 16.55 -9.63
N SER A 211 28.14 17.75 -9.43
CA SER A 211 27.60 18.59 -10.51
C SER A 211 28.57 18.91 -11.67
N PRO A 212 29.90 19.02 -11.46
CA PRO A 212 30.83 19.28 -12.56
C PRO A 212 30.99 18.12 -13.56
N TYR A 213 30.54 16.90 -13.23
CA TYR A 213 30.73 15.70 -14.04
C TYR A 213 29.41 15.29 -14.70
N ASP A 214 29.41 15.15 -16.03
CA ASP A 214 28.20 14.84 -16.79
C ASP A 214 27.74 13.39 -16.55
N SER A 215 28.69 12.48 -16.35
CA SER A 215 28.42 11.07 -16.05
C SER A 215 27.65 10.88 -14.73
N LEU A 216 27.86 11.75 -13.74
CA LEU A 216 27.21 11.72 -12.43
C LEU A 216 25.87 12.47 -12.39
N HIS A 217 25.35 12.94 -13.53
CA HIS A 217 24.06 13.66 -13.58
C HIS A 217 22.89 12.86 -12.98
N ARG A 218 22.88 11.53 -13.11
CA ARG A 218 21.86 10.66 -12.48
C ARG A 218 21.92 10.70 -10.95
N LEU A 219 23.13 10.70 -10.37
CA LEU A 219 23.33 10.86 -8.93
C LEU A 219 22.79 12.22 -8.47
N VAL A 220 23.15 13.29 -9.19
CA VAL A 220 22.68 14.66 -8.87
C VAL A 220 21.16 14.74 -8.89
N ASN A 221 20.50 14.17 -9.90
CA ASN A 221 19.04 14.14 -9.98
C ASN A 221 18.39 13.35 -8.83
N ASN A 222 18.96 12.19 -8.47
CA ASN A 222 18.47 11.40 -7.34
C ASN A 222 18.65 12.17 -6.01
N CYS A 223 19.78 12.84 -5.81
CA CYS A 223 20.02 13.70 -4.65
C CYS A 223 19.04 14.90 -4.59
N GLN A 224 18.75 15.55 -5.73
CA GLN A 224 17.76 16.62 -5.79
C GLN A 224 16.35 16.11 -5.47
N LEU A 225 15.98 14.94 -5.99
CA LEU A 225 14.70 14.30 -5.69
C LEU A 225 14.61 13.89 -4.21
N TYR A 226 15.70 13.38 -3.62
CA TYR A 226 15.79 13.06 -2.20
C TYR A 226 15.50 14.29 -1.32
N LEU A 227 16.11 15.45 -1.63
CA LEU A 227 15.84 16.71 -0.91
C LEU A 227 14.38 17.16 -1.05
N LYS A 228 13.82 17.08 -2.27
CA LYS A 228 12.41 17.41 -2.52
C LYS A 228 11.46 16.50 -1.73
N ASN A 229 11.70 15.19 -1.74
CA ASN A 229 10.89 14.19 -1.04
C ASN A 229 11.02 14.31 0.48
N THR A 230 12.19 14.68 0.98
CA THR A 230 12.43 14.91 2.41
C THR A 230 11.70 16.16 2.90
N ALA A 231 11.77 17.27 2.16
CA ALA A 231 11.00 18.49 2.45
C ALA A 231 9.49 18.21 2.40
N LEU A 232 9.03 17.47 1.39
CA LEU A 232 7.65 17.04 1.24
C LEU A 232 7.18 16.20 2.45
N LYS A 233 7.97 15.21 2.87
CA LYS A 233 7.70 14.39 4.04
C LYS A 233 7.55 15.25 5.31
N GLN A 234 8.45 16.20 5.53
CA GLN A 234 8.40 17.10 6.68
C GLN A 234 7.13 17.97 6.67
N GLN A 235 6.74 18.50 5.50
CA GLN A 235 5.52 19.31 5.35
C GLN A 235 4.25 18.49 5.63
N ILE A 236 4.15 17.27 5.10
CA ILE A 236 3.03 16.36 5.34
C ILE A 236 2.89 16.03 6.83
N ILE A 237 4.00 15.68 7.48
CA ILE A 237 4.01 15.36 8.90
C ILE A 237 3.65 16.60 9.73
N GLY A 238 4.12 17.78 9.35
CA GLY A 238 3.76 19.05 9.97
C GLY A 238 2.25 19.29 9.94
N LEU A 239 1.63 19.23 8.76
CA LEU A 239 0.19 19.44 8.58
C LEU A 239 -0.67 18.45 9.39
N ALA A 240 -0.29 17.16 9.39
CA ALA A 240 -1.01 16.15 10.17
C ALA A 240 -0.88 16.39 11.68
N ASN A 241 0.31 16.78 12.16
CA ASN A 241 0.53 17.10 13.57
C ASN A 241 -0.21 18.37 13.98
N ASP A 242 -0.25 19.40 13.13
CA ASP A 242 -0.98 20.64 13.38
C ASP A 242 -2.49 20.38 13.49
N MET A 243 -3.05 19.52 12.62
CA MET A 243 -4.43 19.05 12.71
C MET A 243 -4.73 18.37 14.05
N HIS A 244 -3.90 17.39 14.43
CA HIS A 244 -4.08 16.68 15.70
C HIS A 244 -3.88 17.59 16.92
N SER A 245 -2.93 18.52 16.86
CA SER A 245 -2.66 19.52 17.90
C SER A 245 -3.86 20.46 18.07
N CYS A 246 -4.43 20.96 16.98
CA CYS A 246 -5.61 21.82 17.01
C CYS A 246 -6.82 21.09 17.63
N MET A 247 -7.05 19.83 17.26
CA MET A 247 -8.10 19.01 17.88
C MET A 247 -7.87 18.79 19.38
N ASN A 248 -6.63 18.50 19.80
CA ASN A 248 -6.31 18.38 21.22
C ASN A 248 -6.50 19.70 21.97
N GLN A 249 -6.14 20.84 21.38
CA GLN A 249 -6.38 22.16 22.00
C GLN A 249 -7.88 22.45 22.18
N ILE A 250 -8.72 22.03 21.22
CA ILE A 250 -10.18 22.13 21.36
C ILE A 250 -10.62 21.25 22.53
N ILE A 251 -10.21 19.97 22.56
CA ILE A 251 -10.54 19.00 23.62
C ILE A 251 -10.10 19.51 25.01
N ASP A 252 -8.88 20.01 25.14
CA ASP A 252 -8.31 20.53 26.39
C ASP A 252 -9.09 21.72 26.93
N ARG A 253 -9.64 22.58 26.06
CA ARG A 253 -10.46 23.72 26.51
C ARG A 253 -11.80 23.30 27.08
N PHE A 254 -12.36 22.17 26.63
CA PHE A 254 -13.53 21.56 27.25
C PHE A 254 -13.16 20.75 28.51
N HIS A 255 -11.91 20.26 28.62
CA HIS A 255 -11.42 19.48 29.78
C HIS A 255 -10.75 20.29 30.90
N SER A 256 -10.32 21.54 30.68
CA SER A 256 -9.54 22.31 31.65
C SER A 256 -10.36 22.74 32.89
N ARG A 257 -10.58 21.81 33.82
CA ARG A 257 -10.10 21.81 35.22
C ARG A 257 -10.59 20.56 35.99
N SER A 258 -10.09 19.36 35.65
CA SER A 258 -10.36 18.16 36.46
C SER A 258 -9.49 18.03 37.73
N ASN A 259 -8.48 18.89 37.93
CA ASN A 259 -7.62 18.83 39.11
C ASN A 259 -7.77 20.09 39.98
N HIS A 260 -8.41 19.86 41.13
CA HIS A 260 -8.65 20.74 42.27
C HIS A 260 -9.62 21.94 42.08
N SER A 261 -10.75 21.84 42.79
CA SER A 261 -11.66 22.93 43.21
C SER A 261 -12.11 23.94 42.14
N SER A 262 -12.54 23.48 40.96
CA SER A 262 -13.03 24.40 39.92
C SER A 262 -13.85 23.79 38.77
N ALA A 263 -14.53 22.67 38.98
CA ALA A 263 -15.61 22.24 38.08
C ALA A 263 -16.75 23.29 38.01
N GLU A 264 -16.84 24.17 39.02
CA GLU A 264 -17.74 25.31 39.03
C GLU A 264 -17.35 26.41 38.02
N ASN A 265 -16.11 26.52 37.51
CA ASN A 265 -15.68 27.76 36.81
C ASN A 265 -16.10 27.92 35.33
N ILE A 266 -16.49 26.85 34.61
CA ILE A 266 -17.01 26.94 33.23
C ILE A 266 -18.55 26.89 33.22
N ILE A 267 -19.12 26.03 34.08
CA ILE A 267 -20.57 25.89 34.23
C ILE A 267 -21.18 27.06 35.02
N ALA A 268 -20.47 27.64 36.00
CA ALA A 268 -20.93 28.83 36.73
C ALA A 268 -20.65 30.15 35.98
N ASN A 269 -20.03 30.13 34.80
CA ASN A 269 -19.88 31.32 33.96
C ASN A 269 -20.34 31.07 32.52
N PRO A 270 -21.64 31.26 32.24
CA PRO A 270 -22.24 31.02 30.91
C PRO A 270 -21.56 31.80 29.78
N ALA A 271 -21.04 33.00 30.06
CA ALA A 271 -20.32 33.83 29.09
C ALA A 271 -18.96 33.19 28.70
N LYS A 272 -18.28 32.54 29.64
CA LYS A 272 -17.02 31.84 29.37
C LYS A 272 -17.24 30.59 28.50
N LEU A 273 -18.34 29.86 28.69
CA LEU A 273 -18.70 28.73 27.84
C LEU A 273 -18.99 29.18 26.40
N CYS A 274 -19.77 30.25 26.22
CA CYS A 274 -20.05 30.81 24.88
C CYS A 274 -18.76 31.28 24.18
N PHE A 275 -17.84 31.90 24.93
CA PHE A 275 -16.51 32.27 24.42
C PHE A 275 -15.68 31.05 23.99
N VAL A 276 -15.66 29.98 24.80
CA VAL A 276 -14.95 28.73 24.46
C VAL A 276 -15.53 28.06 23.22
N VAL A 277 -16.86 28.02 23.08
CA VAL A 277 -17.52 27.47 21.88
C VAL A 277 -17.17 28.31 20.64
N LYS A 278 -17.26 29.64 20.74
CA LYS A 278 -16.90 30.56 19.65
C LYS A 278 -15.44 30.40 19.22
N GLN A 279 -14.52 30.29 20.18
CA GLN A 279 -13.12 30.08 19.88
C GLN A 279 -12.85 28.67 19.32
N SER A 280 -13.58 27.65 19.78
CA SER A 280 -13.48 26.28 19.25
C SER A 280 -13.99 26.18 17.82
N ILE A 281 -15.03 26.93 17.44
CA ILE A 281 -15.50 27.03 16.06
C ILE A 281 -14.44 27.72 15.18
N ARG A 282 -13.80 28.78 15.68
CA ARG A 282 -12.68 29.46 14.98
C ARG A 282 -11.46 28.56 14.81
N ASP A 283 -11.11 27.77 15.82
CA ASP A 283 -10.04 26.78 15.73
C ASP A 283 -10.42 25.61 14.84
N ALA A 284 -11.67 25.15 14.86
CA ALA A 284 -12.20 24.14 13.94
C ALA A 284 -12.18 24.61 12.48
N ALA A 285 -12.36 25.91 12.23
CA ALA A 285 -12.18 26.49 10.90
C ALA A 285 -10.72 26.40 10.40
N LEU A 286 -9.73 26.24 11.29
CA LEU A 286 -8.35 25.90 10.93
C LEU A 286 -8.13 24.39 10.76
N VAL A 287 -9.01 23.54 11.32
CA VAL A 287 -9.02 22.08 11.09
C VAL A 287 -9.46 21.72 9.66
N GLN A 288 -9.70 22.72 8.80
CA GLN A 288 -9.72 22.61 7.34
C GLN A 288 -8.43 21.97 6.75
N ASN A 289 -7.42 21.68 7.59
CA ASN A 289 -6.21 20.91 7.29
C ASN A 289 -6.43 19.56 6.59
N TYR A 290 -7.58 18.88 6.73
CA TYR A 290 -7.85 17.70 5.87
C TYR A 290 -7.94 18.11 4.39
N TYR A 291 -8.64 19.21 4.12
CA TYR A 291 -8.69 19.81 2.79
C TYR A 291 -7.33 20.39 2.40
N SER A 292 -6.62 21.11 3.27
CA SER A 292 -5.27 21.62 2.94
C SER A 292 -4.29 20.48 2.63
N PHE A 293 -4.35 19.36 3.35
CA PHE A 293 -3.57 18.15 3.11
C PHE A 293 -3.94 17.50 1.77
N ALA A 294 -5.24 17.29 1.52
CA ALA A 294 -5.73 16.78 0.25
C ALA A 294 -5.32 17.70 -0.92
N ILE A 295 -5.50 19.00 -0.79
CA ILE A 295 -5.19 20.02 -1.80
C ILE A 295 -3.69 20.12 -2.06
N TYR A 296 -2.87 19.99 -1.03
CA TYR A 296 -1.42 19.97 -1.19
C TYR A 296 -0.96 18.74 -2.00
N LEU A 297 -1.55 17.55 -1.74
CA LEU A 297 -1.31 16.36 -2.56
C LEU A 297 -1.78 16.51 -4.01
N LEU A 298 -2.81 17.32 -4.23
CA LEU A 298 -3.34 17.63 -5.56
C LEU A 298 -2.40 18.52 -6.37
N LYS A 299 -1.77 19.53 -5.75
CA LYS A 299 -0.82 20.43 -6.42
C LYS A 299 0.41 19.71 -6.97
N ARG A 300 0.75 18.54 -6.41
CA ARG A 300 1.94 17.73 -6.76
C ARG A 300 1.64 16.37 -7.39
N LYS A 301 0.41 16.11 -7.82
CA LYS A 301 0.00 14.80 -8.39
C LYS A 301 0.91 14.32 -9.53
N ASN A 302 1.42 15.23 -10.35
CA ASN A 302 2.27 14.93 -11.50
C ASN A 302 3.77 14.83 -11.17
N GLU A 303 4.18 15.20 -9.95
CA GLU A 303 5.58 15.18 -9.52
C GLU A 303 5.95 13.88 -8.79
N LEU A 304 4.96 13.11 -8.34
CA LEU A 304 5.14 11.94 -7.47
C LEU A 304 5.00 10.61 -8.23
N SER A 305 5.91 9.68 -7.94
CA SER A 305 5.84 8.29 -8.39
C SER A 305 4.62 7.57 -7.79
N ARG A 306 4.26 6.41 -8.37
CA ARG A 306 3.17 5.57 -7.85
C ARG A 306 3.44 5.08 -6.42
N ASN A 307 4.70 4.75 -6.11
CA ASN A 307 5.10 4.25 -4.79
C ASN A 307 5.01 5.36 -3.73
N GLU A 308 5.53 6.55 -4.02
CA GLU A 308 5.41 7.71 -3.11
C GLU A 308 3.94 8.06 -2.84
N ARG A 309 3.07 8.01 -3.86
CA ARG A 309 1.63 8.23 -3.68
C ARG A 309 1.01 7.19 -2.75
N HIS A 310 1.40 5.92 -2.85
CA HIS A 310 0.91 4.88 -1.95
C HIS A 310 1.40 5.07 -0.52
N GLU A 311 2.65 5.48 -0.31
CA GLU A 311 3.22 5.81 1.00
C GLU A 311 2.42 6.90 1.72
N ILE A 312 2.04 7.94 0.98
CA ILE A 312 1.21 9.02 1.52
C ILE A 312 -0.18 8.51 1.90
N ILE A 313 -0.80 7.66 1.07
CA ILE A 313 -2.12 7.09 1.37
C ILE A 313 -2.04 6.18 2.60
N ARG A 314 -0.98 5.36 2.74
CA ARG A 314 -0.76 4.54 3.96
C ARG A 314 -0.59 5.41 5.20
N TYR A 315 0.17 6.50 5.10
CA TYR A 315 0.29 7.45 6.20
C TYR A 315 -1.05 8.09 6.55
N ALA A 316 -1.83 8.55 5.57
CA ALA A 316 -3.16 9.10 5.81
C ALA A 316 -4.10 8.09 6.48
N LYS A 317 -4.10 6.83 6.04
CA LYS A 317 -4.84 5.73 6.67
C LYS A 317 -4.45 5.57 8.14
N SER A 318 -3.16 5.60 8.46
CA SER A 318 -2.67 5.45 9.83
C SER A 318 -3.08 6.58 10.78
N ARG A 319 -3.41 7.76 10.25
CA ARG A 319 -3.81 8.94 11.04
C ARG A 319 -5.32 9.03 11.25
N LEU A 320 -6.12 8.32 10.44
CA LEU A 320 -7.58 8.35 10.53
C LEU A 320 -8.12 7.85 11.88
N PRO A 321 -7.68 6.69 12.44
CA PRO A 321 -8.16 6.22 13.74
C PRO A 321 -7.83 7.19 14.89
N ILE A 322 -6.67 7.86 14.82
CA ILE A 322 -6.27 8.87 15.79
C ILE A 322 -7.25 10.05 15.76
N LEU A 323 -7.60 10.53 14.56
CA LEU A 323 -8.57 11.62 14.41
C LEU A 323 -9.97 11.22 14.91
N LEU A 324 -10.44 10.01 14.58
CA LEU A 324 -11.72 9.50 15.05
C LEU A 324 -11.76 9.39 16.59
N THR A 325 -10.67 8.90 17.19
CA THR A 325 -10.54 8.84 18.66
C THR A 325 -10.55 10.23 19.28
N GLN A 326 -9.90 11.22 18.66
CA GLN A 326 -9.95 12.61 19.12
C GLN A 326 -11.37 13.20 19.02
N LEU A 327 -12.09 12.91 17.93
CA LEU A 327 -13.49 13.31 17.77
C LEU A 327 -14.39 12.66 18.84
N THR A 328 -14.19 11.38 19.15
CA THR A 328 -14.93 10.69 20.22
C THR A 328 -14.66 11.35 21.57
N LYS A 329 -13.39 11.62 21.90
CA LYS A 329 -13.01 12.36 23.12
C LYS A 329 -13.64 13.74 23.18
N PHE A 330 -13.67 14.46 22.05
CA PHE A 330 -14.33 15.76 21.95
C PHE A 330 -15.84 15.69 22.22
N LEU A 331 -16.56 14.78 21.55
CA LEU A 331 -17.99 14.58 21.78
C LEU A 331 -18.28 14.14 23.23
N GLN A 332 -17.42 13.32 23.82
CA GLN A 332 -17.54 12.92 25.22
C GLN A 332 -17.31 14.10 26.18
N ALA A 333 -16.34 14.98 25.89
CA ALA A 333 -16.13 16.21 26.65
C ALA A 333 -17.33 17.16 26.55
N LEU A 334 -17.91 17.31 25.35
CA LEU A 334 -19.15 18.06 25.14
C LEU A 334 -20.30 17.47 25.95
N LYS A 335 -20.52 16.15 25.86
CA LYS A 335 -21.57 15.44 26.62
C LYS A 335 -21.44 15.73 28.12
N ASN A 336 -20.26 15.56 28.70
CA ASN A 336 -20.02 15.79 30.14
C ASN A 336 -20.28 17.25 30.55
N THR A 337 -19.89 18.19 29.69
CA THR A 337 -20.09 19.63 29.93
C THR A 337 -21.57 19.99 29.94
N PHE A 338 -22.36 19.47 29.01
CA PHE A 338 -23.78 19.80 28.90
C PHE A 338 -24.70 18.96 29.80
N SER A 339 -24.35 17.70 30.10
CA SER A 339 -25.15 16.83 30.97
C SER A 339 -25.13 17.26 32.44
N SER A 340 -24.11 18.01 32.85
CA SER A 340 -23.96 18.53 34.22
C SER A 340 -24.71 19.85 34.45
N MET A 341 -25.36 20.42 33.43
CA MET A 341 -26.05 21.71 33.49
C MET A 341 -27.49 21.61 34.02
N SER A 342 -27.85 22.48 34.96
CA SER A 342 -29.22 22.58 35.45
C SER A 342 -30.15 23.29 34.44
N PRO A 343 -31.48 23.08 34.52
CA PRO A 343 -32.43 23.79 33.65
C PRO A 343 -32.35 25.32 33.77
N SER A 344 -32.01 25.85 34.95
CA SER A 344 -31.83 27.30 35.15
C SER A 344 -30.58 27.83 34.43
N GLN A 345 -29.47 27.08 34.46
CA GLN A 345 -28.24 27.45 33.73
C GLN A 345 -28.42 27.39 32.22
N ARG A 346 -29.25 26.46 31.70
CA ARG A 346 -29.58 26.39 30.27
C ARG A 346 -30.34 27.62 29.79
N ILE A 347 -31.29 28.12 30.61
CA ILE A 347 -32.01 29.37 30.32
C ILE A 347 -31.05 30.56 30.34
N GLU A 348 -30.09 30.58 31.27
CA GLU A 348 -29.06 31.62 31.35
C GLU A 348 -28.14 31.63 30.13
N ILE A 349 -27.63 30.47 29.69
CA ILE A 349 -26.90 30.34 28.42
C ILE A 349 -27.75 30.78 27.24
N ALA A 350 -29.01 30.37 27.19
CA ALA A 350 -29.90 30.75 26.10
C ALA A 350 -30.03 32.28 26.00
N ASN A 351 -30.02 33.03 27.10
CA ASN A 351 -29.99 34.50 27.08
C ASN A 351 -28.72 35.05 26.40
N PHE A 352 -27.55 34.44 26.62
CA PHE A 352 -26.30 34.84 25.96
C PHE A 352 -26.24 34.41 24.49
N LEU A 353 -26.89 33.30 24.13
CA LEU A 353 -26.91 32.78 22.77
C LEU A 353 -27.91 33.47 21.85
N VAL A 354 -29.02 34.04 22.35
CA VAL A 354 -30.01 34.76 21.53
C VAL A 354 -29.36 35.81 20.60
N PRO A 355 -28.59 36.79 21.10
CA PRO A 355 -28.01 37.82 20.22
C PRO A 355 -26.97 37.25 19.25
N GLU A 356 -26.20 36.24 19.66
CA GLU A 356 -25.24 35.59 18.76
C GLU A 356 -25.97 34.78 17.67
N ILE A 357 -27.08 34.11 17.99
CA ILE A 357 -27.91 33.37 17.03
C ILE A 357 -28.59 34.32 16.04
N GLU A 358 -29.01 35.50 16.47
CA GLU A 358 -29.54 36.54 15.56
C GLU A 358 -28.46 36.96 14.55
N VAL A 359 -27.24 37.25 15.02
CA VAL A 359 -26.10 37.58 14.15
C VAL A 359 -25.73 36.41 13.24
N ILE A 360 -25.74 35.17 13.74
CA ILE A 360 -25.46 33.96 12.93
C ILE A 360 -26.54 33.77 11.86
N LEU A 361 -27.82 33.90 12.21
CA LEU A 361 -28.91 33.79 11.24
C LEU A 361 -28.80 34.87 10.17
N ASP A 362 -28.45 36.11 10.54
CA ASP A 362 -28.26 37.20 9.58
C ASP A 362 -27.06 36.94 8.64
N THR A 363 -25.91 36.59 9.21
CA THR A 363 -24.67 36.34 8.46
C THR A 363 -24.78 35.12 7.55
N VAL A 364 -25.33 34.00 8.04
CA VAL A 364 -25.56 32.79 7.23
C VAL A 364 -26.60 33.07 6.14
N SER A 365 -27.66 33.83 6.41
CA SER A 365 -28.63 34.20 5.35
C SER A 365 -27.96 35.00 4.25
N MET A 366 -27.14 35.99 4.60
CA MET A 366 -26.40 36.79 3.61
C MET A 366 -25.41 35.94 2.81
N LEU A 367 -24.65 35.08 3.49
CA LEU A 367 -23.66 34.23 2.85
C LEU A 367 -24.32 33.25 1.87
N ILE A 368 -25.46 32.65 2.21
CA ILE A 368 -26.19 31.74 1.32
C ILE A 368 -26.73 32.49 0.09
N VAL A 369 -27.19 33.73 0.22
CA VAL A 369 -27.62 34.55 -0.94
C VAL A 369 -26.45 34.78 -1.89
N HIS A 370 -25.28 35.17 -1.38
CA HIS A 370 -24.09 35.36 -2.22
C HIS A 370 -23.61 34.05 -2.86
N VAL A 371 -23.74 32.90 -2.16
CA VAL A 371 -23.45 31.58 -2.74
C VAL A 371 -24.45 31.20 -3.83
N ASP A 372 -25.74 31.52 -3.66
CA ASP A 372 -26.78 31.29 -4.67
C ASP A 372 -26.52 32.11 -5.95
N GLU A 373 -26.17 33.39 -5.79
CA GLU A 373 -25.77 34.29 -6.90
C GLU A 373 -24.51 33.78 -7.62
N ALA A 374 -23.48 33.38 -6.87
CA ALA A 374 -22.25 32.83 -7.44
C ALA A 374 -22.51 31.50 -8.18
N LEU A 375 -23.33 30.61 -7.62
CA LEU A 375 -23.71 29.36 -8.28
C LEU A 375 -24.51 29.60 -9.56
N GLN A 376 -25.42 30.57 -9.57
CA GLN A 376 -26.14 30.96 -10.80
C GLN A 376 -25.19 31.47 -11.87
N GLN A 377 -24.19 32.29 -11.51
CA GLN A 377 -23.17 32.76 -12.45
C GLN A 377 -22.31 31.62 -12.99
N ILE A 378 -21.92 30.67 -12.13
CA ILE A 378 -21.15 29.46 -12.52
C ILE A 378 -21.97 28.61 -13.49
N ILE A 379 -23.24 28.33 -13.16
CA ILE A 379 -24.15 27.56 -14.02
C ILE A 379 -24.30 28.25 -15.39
N GLN A 380 -24.52 29.57 -15.43
CA GLN A 380 -24.64 30.35 -16.67
C GLN A 380 -23.34 30.37 -17.49
N GLY A 381 -22.17 30.42 -16.85
CA GLY A 381 -20.87 30.37 -17.53
C GLY A 381 -20.55 29.01 -18.18
N LEU A 382 -21.05 27.92 -17.60
CA LEU A 382 -20.90 26.55 -18.12
C LEU A 382 -21.78 26.27 -19.36
N PHE A 383 -22.72 27.16 -19.71
CA PHE A 383 -23.58 27.03 -20.89
C PHE A 383 -22.95 27.47 -22.22
N MET A 384 -21.72 27.98 -22.23
CA MET A 384 -21.06 28.44 -23.46
C MET A 384 -20.20 27.34 -24.11
N PRO A 385 -20.61 26.75 -25.25
CA PRO A 385 -19.73 25.85 -25.99
C PRO A 385 -18.56 26.66 -26.56
N GLY A 386 -17.34 26.35 -26.12
CA GLY A 386 -16.13 26.96 -26.67
C GLY A 386 -16.03 26.78 -28.20
N PRO A 387 -15.45 27.74 -28.94
CA PRO A 387 -15.37 27.68 -30.39
C PRO A 387 -14.46 26.52 -30.82
N THR A 388 -15.04 25.51 -31.45
CA THR A 388 -14.32 24.31 -31.90
C THR A 388 -13.58 24.59 -33.21
N LYS A 389 -12.24 24.66 -33.17
CA LYS A 389 -11.42 24.51 -34.38
C LYS A 389 -11.32 23.02 -34.72
N CYS A 390 -11.71 22.68 -35.93
CA CYS A 390 -11.96 21.32 -36.38
C CYS A 390 -10.78 20.73 -37.16
N LYS A 391 -10.11 19.75 -36.57
CA LYS A 391 -9.53 18.54 -37.21
C LYS A 391 -9.51 17.48 -36.11
N SER A 392 -10.38 16.47 -36.13
CA SER A 392 -10.47 15.51 -35.02
C SER A 392 -10.36 14.07 -35.48
N ASN A 393 -9.46 13.34 -34.82
CA ASN A 393 -9.31 11.89 -34.94
C ASN A 393 -10.46 11.17 -34.19
N VAL A 394 -10.59 9.85 -34.37
CA VAL A 394 -11.70 9.07 -33.78
C VAL A 394 -11.69 9.09 -32.24
N GLY A 395 -10.50 9.06 -31.63
CA GLY A 395 -10.33 9.19 -30.18
C GLY A 395 -10.76 10.55 -29.61
N ASP A 396 -10.57 11.63 -30.37
CA ASP A 396 -11.00 12.98 -29.96
C ASP A 396 -12.53 13.10 -29.90
N MET A 397 -13.25 12.39 -30.77
CA MET A 397 -14.72 12.35 -30.76
C MET A 397 -15.26 11.56 -29.57
N LEU A 398 -14.69 10.38 -29.28
CA LEU A 398 -15.02 9.58 -28.09
C LEU A 398 -14.74 10.35 -26.80
N SER A 399 -13.57 10.99 -26.71
CA SER A 399 -13.21 11.85 -25.59
C SER A 399 -14.20 13.01 -25.43
N LYS A 400 -14.61 13.67 -26.52
CA LYS A 400 -15.64 14.71 -26.51
C LYS A 400 -17.00 14.20 -26.03
N THR A 401 -17.49 13.06 -26.55
CA THR A 401 -18.79 12.50 -26.16
C THR A 401 -18.83 12.12 -24.68
N LEU A 402 -17.78 11.45 -24.21
CA LEU A 402 -17.70 11.00 -22.83
C LEU A 402 -17.54 12.21 -21.89
N ARG A 403 -16.74 13.22 -22.27
CA ARG A 403 -16.65 14.49 -21.55
C ARG A 403 -17.98 15.26 -21.54
N ASN A 404 -18.76 15.23 -22.62
CA ASN A 404 -20.11 15.81 -22.66
C ASN A 404 -21.08 15.07 -21.73
N LEU A 405 -21.05 13.74 -21.69
CA LEU A 405 -21.88 12.95 -20.76
C LEU A 405 -21.51 13.23 -19.30
N LEU A 406 -20.21 13.33 -19.00
CA LEU A 406 -19.73 13.74 -17.67
C LEU A 406 -20.19 15.17 -17.34
N HIS A 407 -20.09 16.10 -18.29
CA HIS A 407 -20.55 17.48 -18.14
C HIS A 407 -22.06 17.57 -17.89
N ILE A 408 -22.88 16.76 -18.58
CA ILE A 408 -24.33 16.68 -18.32
C ILE A 408 -24.59 16.16 -16.90
N ARG A 409 -23.90 15.08 -16.48
CA ARG A 409 -24.01 14.57 -15.10
C ARG A 409 -23.61 15.61 -14.07
N GLU A 410 -22.58 16.39 -14.33
CA GLU A 410 -22.15 17.50 -13.46
C GLU A 410 -23.20 18.61 -13.40
N LEU A 411 -23.73 19.04 -14.55
CA LEU A 411 -24.78 20.05 -14.61
C LEU A 411 -26.04 19.60 -13.87
N THR A 412 -26.43 18.33 -14.00
CA THR A 412 -27.56 17.78 -13.24
C THR A 412 -27.28 17.87 -11.73
N LYS A 413 -26.09 17.45 -11.27
CA LYS A 413 -25.71 17.55 -9.85
C LYS A 413 -25.64 19.00 -9.34
N LEU A 414 -25.15 19.92 -10.17
CA LEU A 414 -25.04 21.32 -9.80
C LEU A 414 -26.42 21.99 -9.76
N ASN A 415 -27.32 21.62 -10.67
CA ASN A 415 -28.71 22.09 -10.66
C ASN A 415 -29.47 21.53 -9.45
N THR A 416 -29.34 20.24 -9.12
CA THR A 416 -29.98 19.69 -7.90
C THR A 416 -29.40 20.34 -6.64
N PHE A 417 -28.09 20.61 -6.61
CA PHE A 417 -27.46 21.33 -5.51
C PHE A 417 -27.95 22.77 -5.40
N HIS A 418 -28.09 23.48 -6.53
CA HIS A 418 -28.67 24.82 -6.56
C HIS A 418 -30.12 24.82 -6.07
N GLU A 419 -30.97 23.91 -6.57
CA GLU A 419 -32.34 23.72 -6.10
C GLU A 419 -32.40 23.47 -4.58
N HIS A 420 -31.49 22.65 -4.06
CA HIS A 420 -31.39 22.38 -2.62
C HIS A 420 -30.96 23.62 -1.82
N ILE A 421 -29.99 24.41 -2.31
CA ILE A 421 -29.58 25.68 -1.70
C ILE A 421 -30.74 26.67 -1.70
N THR A 422 -31.45 26.82 -2.82
CA THR A 422 -32.59 27.74 -2.92
C THR A 422 -33.71 27.31 -1.97
N CYS A 423 -34.01 26.01 -1.86
CA CYS A 423 -34.98 25.48 -0.91
C CYS A 423 -34.54 25.71 0.54
N SER A 424 -33.27 25.43 0.85
CA SER A 424 -32.68 25.66 2.18
C SER A 424 -32.68 27.14 2.57
N LEU A 425 -32.40 28.02 1.62
CA LEU A 425 -32.48 29.48 1.79
C LEU A 425 -33.92 29.90 2.10
N GLY A 426 -34.91 29.39 1.36
CA GLY A 426 -36.32 29.64 1.63
C GLY A 426 -36.73 29.20 3.04
N LEU A 427 -36.30 28.01 3.47
CA LEU A 427 -36.52 27.51 4.82
C LEU A 427 -35.80 28.34 5.89
N LEU A 428 -34.58 28.78 5.63
CA LEU A 428 -33.78 29.59 6.56
C LEU A 428 -34.40 30.99 6.72
N VAL A 429 -34.79 31.64 5.62
CA VAL A 429 -35.47 32.94 5.63
C VAL A 429 -36.78 32.84 6.40
N HIS A 430 -37.57 31.79 6.15
CA HIS A 430 -38.81 31.56 6.89
C HIS A 430 -38.56 31.31 8.39
N LYS A 431 -37.55 30.50 8.74
CA LYS A 431 -37.16 30.27 10.15
C LYS A 431 -36.65 31.56 10.81
N LYS A 432 -35.88 32.38 10.10
CA LYS A 432 -35.38 33.67 10.56
C LYS A 432 -36.52 34.65 10.80
N GLU A 433 -37.48 34.76 9.88
CA GLU A 433 -38.68 35.59 10.06
C GLU A 433 -39.51 35.15 11.26
N ASN A 434 -39.79 33.84 11.37
CA ASN A 434 -40.51 33.29 12.50
C ASN A 434 -39.78 33.53 13.83
N TYR A 435 -38.46 33.36 13.85
CA TYR A 435 -37.64 33.64 15.02
C TYR A 435 -37.66 35.13 15.39
N ASN A 436 -37.57 36.03 14.41
CA ASN A 436 -37.61 37.48 14.61
C ASN A 436 -38.97 37.98 15.13
N GLN A 437 -40.07 37.29 14.79
CA GLN A 437 -41.41 37.59 15.29
C GLN A 437 -41.64 37.12 16.75
N MET A 438 -40.79 36.24 17.29
CA MET A 438 -40.92 35.77 18.67
C MET A 438 -40.52 36.85 19.68
N SER A 439 -41.21 36.88 20.82
CA SER A 439 -40.81 37.72 21.94
C SER A 439 -39.45 37.28 22.50
N PRO A 440 -38.69 38.17 23.18
CA PRO A 440 -37.40 37.81 23.78
C PRO A 440 -37.48 36.59 24.70
N THR A 441 -38.58 36.46 25.47
CA THR A 441 -38.79 35.30 26.36
C THR A 441 -39.14 34.01 25.61
N GLN A 442 -39.77 34.11 24.44
CA GLN A 442 -40.03 32.95 23.56
C GLN A 442 -38.75 32.49 22.86
N LYS A 443 -37.91 33.41 22.39
CA LYS A 443 -36.59 33.12 21.79
C LYS A 443 -35.70 32.33 22.75
N VAL A 444 -35.61 32.77 24.00
CA VAL A 444 -34.82 32.10 25.06
C VAL A 444 -35.35 30.70 25.34
N ARG A 445 -36.67 30.51 25.47
CA ARG A 445 -37.27 29.17 25.66
C ARG A 445 -37.03 28.25 24.46
N SER A 446 -37.11 28.78 23.24
CA SER A 446 -36.86 28.01 22.02
C SER A 446 -35.41 27.52 21.97
N ILE A 447 -34.43 28.38 22.25
CA ILE A 447 -33.01 27.99 22.27
C ILE A 447 -32.72 27.01 23.40
N ALA A 448 -33.28 27.22 24.59
CA ALA A 448 -33.11 26.29 25.70
C ALA A 448 -33.63 24.88 25.37
N ARG A 449 -34.78 24.79 24.67
CA ARG A 449 -35.36 23.52 24.20
C ARG A 449 -34.50 22.86 23.11
N ASN A 450 -33.96 23.63 22.18
CA ASN A 450 -33.05 23.10 21.15
C ASN A 450 -31.73 22.59 21.77
N LEU A 451 -31.22 23.28 22.78
CA LEU A 451 -30.03 22.85 23.52
C LEU A 451 -30.31 21.52 24.26
N GLU A 452 -31.50 21.37 24.85
CA GLU A 452 -31.92 20.13 25.48
C GLU A 452 -32.05 18.97 24.48
N GLN A 453 -32.64 19.21 23.31
CA GLN A 453 -32.70 18.22 22.23
C GLN A 453 -31.29 17.81 21.77
N LEU A 454 -30.37 18.76 21.60
CA LEU A 454 -28.99 18.46 21.22
C LEU A 454 -28.30 17.58 22.27
N ILE A 455 -28.56 17.81 23.56
CA ILE A 455 -28.02 16.99 24.66
C ILE A 455 -28.57 15.56 24.62
N GLU A 456 -29.85 15.38 24.27
CA GLU A 456 -30.48 14.07 24.12
C GLU A 456 -29.94 13.29 22.91
N GLU A 457 -29.56 13.98 21.83
CA GLU A 457 -29.03 13.37 20.61
C GLU A 457 -27.52 13.05 20.70
N LEU A 458 -26.74 13.77 21.52
CA LEU A 458 -25.29 13.58 21.69
C LEU A 458 -24.85 12.13 21.94
N PRO A 459 -25.51 11.33 22.81
CA PRO A 459 -25.16 9.92 23.01
C PRO A 459 -25.30 9.07 21.74
N ILE A 460 -26.29 9.34 20.87
CA ILE A 460 -26.51 8.61 19.62
C ILE A 460 -25.36 8.90 18.65
N PHE A 461 -24.95 10.16 18.53
CA PHE A 461 -23.79 10.54 17.72
C PHE A 461 -22.50 9.89 18.22
N LEU A 462 -22.33 9.77 19.53
CA LEU A 462 -21.16 9.15 20.15
C LEU A 462 -21.11 7.65 19.83
N ILE A 463 -22.21 6.92 19.97
CA ILE A 463 -22.30 5.49 19.61
C ILE A 463 -21.96 5.29 18.13
N ARG A 464 -22.59 6.07 17.23
CA ARG A 464 -22.31 5.98 15.79
C ARG A 464 -20.83 6.27 15.49
N LEU A 465 -20.25 7.27 16.14
CA LEU A 465 -18.84 7.59 15.93
C LEU A 465 -17.92 6.48 16.46
N GLU A 466 -18.21 5.88 17.61
CA GLU A 466 -17.46 4.74 18.16
C GLU A 466 -17.55 3.51 17.25
N GLU A 467 -18.74 3.20 16.71
CA GLU A 467 -18.94 2.14 15.72
C GLU A 467 -18.09 2.39 14.47
N THR A 468 -18.08 3.62 13.94
CA THR A 468 -17.23 3.97 12.78
C THR A 468 -15.75 3.92 13.09
N ALA A 469 -15.33 4.32 14.29
CA ALA A 469 -13.94 4.25 14.73
C ALA A 469 -13.47 2.79 14.81
N ALA A 470 -14.25 1.92 15.47
CA ALA A 470 -13.96 0.49 15.55
C ALA A 470 -13.91 -0.18 14.16
N ALA A 471 -14.87 0.18 13.30
CA ALA A 471 -14.93 -0.34 11.95
C ALA A 471 -13.77 0.14 11.06
N SER A 472 -13.23 1.34 11.31
CA SER A 472 -12.05 1.86 10.60
C SER A 472 -10.73 1.18 10.99
N ASP A 473 -10.60 0.70 12.22
CA ASP A 473 -9.38 0.09 12.77
C ASP A 473 -9.27 -1.40 12.38
N GLU A 474 -10.38 -2.13 12.38
CA GLU A 474 -10.39 -3.59 12.13
C GLU A 474 -10.85 -4.01 10.71
N LYS A 475 -11.69 -3.23 10.01
CA LYS A 475 -12.45 -3.72 8.82
C LYS A 475 -12.14 -3.05 7.49
N LEU A 476 -11.36 -1.96 7.49
CA LEU A 476 -11.13 -1.21 6.25
C LEU A 476 -9.97 -1.81 5.44
N GLU A 477 -10.26 -2.54 4.35
CA GLU A 477 -9.22 -3.07 3.47
C GLU A 477 -8.35 -1.94 2.88
N TRP A 478 -7.07 -2.23 2.60
CA TRP A 478 -6.15 -1.25 2.00
C TRP A 478 -6.69 -0.69 0.68
N SER A 479 -7.23 -1.55 -0.16
CA SER A 479 -7.76 -1.16 -1.47
C SER A 479 -8.94 -0.21 -1.39
N ASP A 480 -9.82 -0.39 -0.40
CA ASP A 480 -11.10 0.30 -0.33
C ASP A 480 -10.85 1.70 0.23
N PHE A 481 -9.99 1.81 1.25
CA PHE A 481 -9.47 3.10 1.68
C PHE A 481 -8.74 3.82 0.54
N LYS A 482 -7.86 3.11 -0.19
CA LYS A 482 -7.11 3.71 -1.31
C LYS A 482 -8.06 4.21 -2.41
N PHE A 483 -9.11 3.46 -2.72
CA PHE A 483 -10.12 3.85 -3.70
C PHE A 483 -10.86 5.11 -3.24
N CYS A 484 -11.44 5.09 -2.05
CA CYS A 484 -12.13 6.23 -1.44
C CYS A 484 -11.23 7.45 -1.32
N PHE A 485 -9.97 7.28 -0.92
CA PHE A 485 -9.01 8.38 -0.78
C PHE A 485 -8.68 9.03 -2.13
N LYS A 486 -8.37 8.23 -3.16
CA LYS A 486 -8.08 8.77 -4.50
C LYS A 486 -9.33 9.39 -5.16
N VAL A 487 -10.52 8.82 -4.96
CA VAL A 487 -11.77 9.41 -5.44
C VAL A 487 -12.08 10.71 -4.70
N GLY A 488 -11.99 10.72 -3.37
CA GLY A 488 -12.22 11.89 -2.53
C GLY A 488 -11.27 13.04 -2.85
N THR A 489 -9.96 12.77 -2.94
CA THR A 489 -8.98 13.76 -3.38
C THR A 489 -9.25 14.25 -4.80
N SER A 490 -9.58 13.37 -5.75
CA SER A 490 -9.93 13.77 -7.13
C SER A 490 -11.18 14.67 -7.18
N LYS A 491 -12.21 14.39 -6.36
CA LYS A 491 -13.40 15.24 -6.22
C LYS A 491 -13.05 16.62 -5.64
N VAL A 492 -12.27 16.66 -4.56
CA VAL A 492 -11.80 17.93 -3.96
C VAL A 492 -10.99 18.75 -4.97
N SER A 493 -10.17 18.09 -5.78
CA SER A 493 -9.38 18.74 -6.83
C SER A 493 -10.24 19.39 -7.90
N ASP A 494 -11.27 18.69 -8.35
CA ASP A 494 -12.16 19.16 -9.39
C ASP A 494 -13.00 20.35 -8.89
N ILE A 495 -13.55 20.24 -7.67
CA ILE A 495 -14.25 21.35 -7.00
C ILE A 495 -13.32 22.55 -6.85
N LEU A 496 -12.10 22.35 -6.34
CA LEU A 496 -11.15 23.45 -6.16
C LEU A 496 -10.79 24.13 -7.48
N HIS A 497 -10.49 23.35 -8.52
CA HIS A 497 -10.19 23.91 -9.85
C HIS A 497 -11.35 24.75 -10.37
N LYS A 498 -12.60 24.28 -10.20
CA LYS A 498 -13.81 25.02 -10.57
C LYS A 498 -13.96 26.31 -9.75
N LEU A 499 -13.72 26.26 -8.44
CA LEU A 499 -13.73 27.44 -7.58
C LEU A 499 -12.66 28.47 -7.97
N ILE A 500 -11.46 28.03 -8.37
CA ILE A 500 -10.38 28.92 -8.85
C ILE A 500 -10.78 29.57 -10.18
N VAL A 501 -11.35 28.82 -11.12
CA VAL A 501 -11.82 29.35 -12.42
C VAL A 501 -12.87 30.44 -12.25
N HIS A 502 -13.70 30.34 -11.21
CA HIS A 502 -14.74 31.32 -10.87
C HIS A 502 -14.42 32.15 -9.63
N SER A 503 -13.13 32.29 -9.29
CA SER A 503 -12.68 32.98 -8.08
C SER A 503 -13.16 34.43 -8.00
N ASP A 504 -13.24 35.14 -9.14
CA ASP A 504 -13.76 36.52 -9.20
C ASP A 504 -15.20 36.65 -8.69
N SER A 505 -16.07 35.67 -8.98
CA SER A 505 -17.46 35.65 -8.50
C SER A 505 -17.58 35.25 -7.02
N LEU A 506 -16.53 34.65 -6.45
CA LEU A 506 -16.51 34.15 -5.07
C LEU A 506 -15.73 35.06 -4.12
N GLN A 507 -15.05 36.08 -4.63
CA GLN A 507 -14.15 36.94 -3.86
C GLN A 507 -14.85 37.62 -2.67
N ASP A 508 -16.06 38.14 -2.88
CA ASP A 508 -16.85 38.79 -1.81
C ASP A 508 -17.30 37.79 -0.74
N VAL A 509 -17.66 36.56 -1.14
CA VAL A 509 -17.99 35.47 -0.23
C VAL A 509 -16.75 35.07 0.58
N MET A 510 -15.60 34.91 -0.07
CA MET A 510 -14.36 34.51 0.60
C MET A 510 -13.87 35.59 1.58
N LEU A 511 -14.01 36.87 1.26
CA LEU A 511 -13.70 37.97 2.18
C LEU A 511 -14.62 37.98 3.40
N GLN A 512 -15.93 37.78 3.22
CA GLN A 512 -16.88 37.67 4.34
C GLN A 512 -16.57 36.46 5.23
N VAL A 513 -16.19 35.31 4.65
CA VAL A 513 -15.75 34.15 5.43
C VAL A 513 -14.45 34.44 6.19
N CYS A 514 -13.49 35.14 5.59
CA CYS A 514 -12.26 35.57 6.27
C CYS A 514 -12.56 36.50 7.46
N GLU A 515 -13.46 37.46 7.29
CA GLU A 515 -13.92 38.35 8.37
C GLU A 515 -14.65 37.61 9.50
N LEU A 516 -15.33 36.50 9.18
CA LEU A 516 -16.01 35.67 10.17
C LEU A 516 -15.02 34.82 10.99
N VAL A 517 -13.99 34.26 10.31
CA VAL A 517 -12.99 33.38 10.93
C VAL A 517 -11.94 34.16 11.73
N GLN A 518 -11.58 35.38 11.29
CA GLN A 518 -10.64 36.30 11.97
C GLN A 518 -9.29 35.65 12.33
N ARG A 519 -8.71 34.89 11.38
CA ARG A 519 -7.39 34.26 11.52
C ARG A 519 -6.54 34.53 10.27
N ASP A 520 -5.33 35.04 10.49
CA ASP A 520 -4.38 35.31 9.40
C ASP A 520 -3.98 34.02 8.66
N ALA A 521 -3.79 32.91 9.39
CA ALA A 521 -3.44 31.61 8.81
C ALA A 521 -4.51 31.05 7.85
N PHE A 522 -5.79 31.28 8.17
CA PHE A 522 -6.91 30.89 7.30
C PHE A 522 -6.89 31.71 6.00
N THR A 523 -6.72 33.03 6.12
CA THR A 523 -6.64 33.96 5.00
C THR A 523 -5.45 33.66 4.08
N GLN A 524 -4.28 33.37 4.67
CA GLN A 524 -3.08 32.96 3.93
C GLN A 524 -3.29 31.64 3.19
N THR A 525 -4.04 30.70 3.77
CA THR A 525 -4.38 29.44 3.10
C THR A 525 -5.22 29.70 1.86
N LEU A 526 -6.28 30.51 1.96
CA LEU A 526 -7.11 30.88 0.80
C LEU A 526 -6.35 31.63 -0.30
N GLN A 527 -5.40 32.50 0.08
CA GLN A 527 -4.49 33.15 -0.87
C GLN A 527 -3.55 32.15 -1.55
N CYS A 528 -2.96 31.21 -0.80
CA CYS A 528 -2.10 30.16 -1.36
C CYS A 528 -2.86 29.22 -2.33
N LEU A 529 -4.17 29.08 -2.12
CA LEU A 529 -5.08 28.31 -2.98
C LEU A 529 -5.49 29.08 -4.24
N GLY A 530 -5.21 30.38 -4.34
CA GLY A 530 -5.66 31.21 -5.45
C GLY A 530 -7.16 31.52 -5.44
N LEU A 531 -7.82 31.30 -4.29
CA LEU A 531 -9.25 31.61 -4.09
C LEU A 531 -9.47 33.05 -3.61
N LEU A 532 -8.41 33.73 -3.17
CA LEU A 532 -8.45 35.11 -2.71
C LEU A 532 -7.32 35.89 -3.36
N ASN A 533 -7.66 36.97 -4.07
CA ASN A 533 -6.65 37.88 -4.61
C ASN A 533 -5.84 38.52 -3.48
N PRO A 534 -4.49 38.61 -3.57
CA PRO A 534 -3.70 39.33 -2.60
C PRO A 534 -4.10 40.81 -2.64
N THR A 535 -4.73 41.30 -1.58
CA THR A 535 -5.12 42.71 -1.47
C THR A 535 -3.87 43.58 -1.50
N ALA A 536 -3.85 44.59 -2.36
CA ALA A 536 -2.72 45.50 -2.58
C ALA A 536 -2.46 46.47 -1.39
N SER A 537 -2.82 46.10 -0.16
CA SER A 537 -2.67 46.95 1.02
C SER A 537 -2.38 46.12 2.28
N SER A 538 -1.22 45.47 2.30
CA SER A 538 -0.41 45.30 3.51
C SER A 538 1.06 45.33 3.11
N SER A 539 1.58 46.54 2.88
CA SER A 539 3.02 46.76 2.84
C SER A 539 3.59 46.41 4.22
N HIS A 540 4.14 45.21 4.40
CA HIS A 540 5.32 44.93 5.22
C HIS A 540 5.87 43.51 4.95
N THR A 541 7.15 43.51 4.52
CA THR A 541 8.16 42.45 4.50
C THR A 541 7.90 41.18 3.68
N ASN A 542 8.57 41.14 2.52
CA ASN A 542 9.05 39.92 1.87
C ASN A 542 9.91 39.13 2.86
N ASP A 543 9.33 38.10 3.47
CA ASP A 543 10.07 36.93 3.95
C ASP A 543 9.31 35.69 3.48
N ALA A 544 10.02 34.80 2.79
CA ALA A 544 9.54 33.45 2.52
C ALA A 544 9.11 32.76 3.83
N PRO A 545 8.12 31.86 3.82
CA PRO A 545 7.55 31.33 5.05
C PRO A 545 8.57 30.42 5.76
N ASN A 546 9.33 31.00 6.68
CA ASN A 546 9.92 30.26 7.78
C ASN A 546 8.79 30.02 8.79
N MET A 547 8.11 28.87 8.67
CA MET A 547 7.33 28.33 9.78
C MET A 547 8.25 28.27 11.01
N THR A 548 8.01 29.16 11.96
CA THR A 548 8.64 29.12 13.27
C THR A 548 8.44 27.73 13.88
N ARG A 549 9.56 27.03 14.10
CA ARG A 549 9.65 25.78 14.85
C ARG A 549 9.02 26.00 16.23
N SER A 550 7.75 25.63 16.40
CA SER A 550 7.14 25.52 17.71
C SER A 550 7.68 24.27 18.38
N SER A 551 8.19 24.48 19.59
CA SER A 551 8.77 23.51 20.51
C SER A 551 8.09 22.14 20.51
N SER A 552 8.95 21.12 20.50
CA SER A 552 8.69 19.71 20.78
C SER A 552 7.62 19.47 21.85
N TYR A 553 6.40 19.14 21.39
CA TYR A 553 5.43 18.40 22.18
C TYR A 553 5.40 16.96 21.68
N SER A 554 6.04 16.09 22.44
CA SER A 554 6.02 14.65 22.24
C SER A 554 4.60 14.12 22.48
N THR A 555 3.94 13.66 21.42
CA THR A 555 2.77 12.78 21.53
C THR A 555 3.19 11.42 22.13
N PRO A 556 2.32 10.72 22.88
CA PRO A 556 2.64 9.41 23.44
C PRO A 556 2.99 8.42 22.33
N LYS A 557 3.94 7.54 22.63
CA LYS A 557 4.43 6.47 21.75
C LYS A 557 3.30 5.47 21.44
N HIS A 558 2.51 5.73 20.41
CA HIS A 558 1.89 4.65 19.64
C HIS A 558 2.83 4.33 18.48
N GLN A 559 3.14 3.04 18.28
CA GLN A 559 3.92 2.53 17.15
C GLN A 559 3.19 2.85 15.84
N GLY A 560 3.34 4.09 15.35
CA GLY A 560 2.68 4.60 14.17
C GLY A 560 3.54 4.42 12.93
N TYR A 561 2.89 4.10 11.82
CA TYR A 561 3.48 4.05 10.48
C TYR A 561 4.34 5.30 10.20
N LYS A 562 5.61 5.10 9.85
CA LYS A 562 6.56 6.18 9.54
C LYS A 562 6.52 6.44 8.03
N LEU A 563 6.09 7.64 7.62
CA LEU A 563 6.07 8.03 6.22
C LEU A 563 7.48 7.94 5.61
N ASN A 564 7.65 7.14 4.57
CA ASN A 564 8.91 7.01 3.85
C ASN A 564 8.73 7.42 2.38
N LEU A 565 9.28 8.55 1.97
CA LEU A 565 9.23 9.04 0.59
C LEU A 565 10.56 8.90 -0.15
N VAL A 566 11.57 8.31 0.50
CA VAL A 566 12.92 8.18 -0.06
C VAL A 566 13.33 6.74 -0.32
N GLU A 567 12.56 5.77 0.18
CA GLU A 567 12.85 4.33 0.05
C GLU A 567 13.12 3.89 -1.38
N SER A 568 12.30 4.35 -2.33
CA SER A 568 12.48 4.01 -3.76
C SER A 568 13.78 4.53 -4.36
N LEU A 569 14.44 5.50 -3.71
CA LEU A 569 15.76 6.00 -4.11
C LEU A 569 16.89 5.26 -3.41
N CYS A 570 16.59 4.52 -2.33
CA CYS A 570 17.59 3.81 -1.53
C CYS A 570 17.69 2.32 -1.85
N VAL A 571 16.75 1.78 -2.64
CA VAL A 571 16.78 0.39 -3.10
C VAL A 571 17.40 0.32 -4.50
N PRO A 572 18.33 -0.61 -4.77
CA PRO A 572 18.90 -0.78 -6.11
C PRO A 572 17.82 -1.15 -7.14
N PRO A 573 17.96 -0.69 -8.40
CA PRO A 573 16.99 -0.99 -9.45
C PRO A 573 16.98 -2.48 -9.83
N GLU A 574 15.84 -2.93 -10.34
CA GLU A 574 15.69 -4.28 -10.90
C GLU A 574 16.61 -4.46 -12.13
N THR A 575 17.12 -5.67 -12.34
CA THR A 575 18.05 -6.03 -13.44
C THR A 575 17.62 -5.51 -14.83
N THR A 576 16.33 -5.61 -15.16
CA THR A 576 15.76 -5.16 -16.44
C THR A 576 15.84 -3.64 -16.64
N SER A 577 15.77 -2.89 -15.54
CA SER A 577 15.75 -1.43 -15.51
C SER A 577 17.13 -0.81 -15.20
N SER A 578 18.03 -1.57 -14.58
CA SER A 578 19.36 -1.13 -14.16
C SER A 578 20.24 -0.80 -15.37
N LEU A 579 20.88 0.37 -15.35
CA LEU A 579 21.89 0.72 -16.35
C LEU A 579 23.22 0.06 -16.00
N LEU A 580 23.56 -0.05 -14.71
CA LEU A 580 24.75 -0.78 -14.24
C LEU A 580 24.75 -2.24 -14.74
N SER A 581 23.60 -2.93 -14.69
CA SER A 581 23.49 -4.28 -15.24
C SER A 581 23.79 -4.33 -16.75
N LYS A 582 23.25 -3.38 -17.52
CA LYS A 582 23.50 -3.27 -18.97
C LYS A 582 24.96 -2.95 -19.27
N LEU A 583 25.57 -2.06 -18.51
CA LEU A 583 26.98 -1.69 -18.63
C LEU A 583 27.91 -2.86 -18.28
N CYS A 584 27.59 -3.64 -17.25
CA CYS A 584 28.34 -4.87 -16.91
C CYS A 584 28.27 -5.91 -18.04
N LEU A 585 27.12 -6.07 -18.70
CA LEU A 585 26.99 -6.98 -19.84
C LEU A 585 27.79 -6.50 -21.06
N GLN A 586 27.80 -5.18 -21.30
CA GLN A 586 28.66 -4.57 -22.32
C GLN A 586 30.15 -4.72 -21.98
N LEU A 587 30.52 -4.58 -20.71
CA LEU A 587 31.89 -4.78 -20.23
C LEU A 587 32.37 -6.21 -20.52
N LEU A 588 31.53 -7.23 -20.27
CA LEU A 588 31.82 -8.62 -20.59
C LEU A 588 32.05 -8.81 -22.10
N SER A 589 31.18 -8.22 -22.94
CA SER A 589 31.26 -8.34 -24.40
C SER A 589 32.47 -7.63 -25.00
N ASN A 590 32.88 -6.50 -24.42
CA ASN A 590 33.99 -5.69 -24.91
C ASN A 590 35.37 -6.19 -24.43
N GLU A 591 35.40 -7.10 -23.45
CA GLU A 591 36.62 -7.68 -22.84
C GLU A 591 37.63 -6.65 -22.27
N LYS A 592 37.23 -5.38 -22.12
CA LYS A 592 38.12 -4.30 -21.63
C LYS A 592 38.49 -4.58 -20.18
N LYS A 593 39.80 -4.57 -19.86
CA LYS A 593 40.34 -4.85 -18.51
C LYS A 593 39.92 -6.22 -17.93
N ALA A 594 39.61 -7.20 -18.77
CA ALA A 594 39.37 -8.57 -18.29
C ALA A 594 40.65 -9.13 -17.63
N ASP A 595 40.48 -9.76 -16.48
CA ASP A 595 41.57 -10.26 -15.62
C ASP A 595 41.36 -11.71 -15.18
N MET A 596 40.40 -12.40 -15.81
CA MET A 596 40.09 -13.81 -15.65
C MET A 596 39.59 -14.39 -16.98
N GLU A 597 39.77 -15.69 -17.19
CA GLU A 597 39.26 -16.40 -18.37
C GLU A 597 38.60 -17.71 -17.93
N PHE A 598 37.41 -18.01 -18.46
CA PHE A 598 36.75 -19.31 -18.31
C PHE A 598 37.01 -20.15 -19.55
N GLU A 599 37.57 -21.34 -19.37
CA GLU A 599 37.65 -22.36 -20.43
C GLU A 599 36.40 -23.25 -20.34
N VAL A 600 35.53 -23.15 -21.35
CA VAL A 600 34.35 -23.99 -21.49
C VAL A 600 34.68 -25.08 -22.50
N ILE A 601 34.75 -26.32 -21.99
CA ILE A 601 34.98 -27.52 -22.81
C ILE A 601 33.59 -28.09 -23.13
N GLY A 602 33.15 -27.98 -24.37
CA GLY A 602 31.85 -28.50 -24.81
C GLY A 602 31.93 -29.15 -26.18
N ASN A 603 31.17 -30.23 -26.37
CA ASN A 603 30.88 -30.74 -27.70
C ASN A 603 29.80 -29.83 -28.34
N SER A 604 30.24 -28.89 -29.19
CA SER A 604 29.42 -28.09 -30.12
C SER A 604 28.17 -27.41 -29.53
N PHE A 605 28.31 -26.15 -29.10
CA PHE A 605 27.20 -25.21 -28.85
C PHE A 605 26.64 -24.63 -30.18
N ASN A 606 26.25 -25.48 -31.13
CA ASN A 606 25.54 -25.05 -32.33
C ASN A 606 24.20 -25.79 -32.42
N LEU A 607 23.12 -25.13 -31.98
CA LEU A 607 21.75 -25.63 -32.08
C LEU A 607 21.06 -25.34 -33.43
N GLU A 608 21.76 -24.80 -34.42
CA GLU A 608 21.16 -24.52 -35.73
C GLU A 608 22.14 -24.78 -36.88
N GLN A 609 22.41 -26.05 -37.16
CA GLN A 609 22.63 -26.62 -38.51
C GLN A 609 23.09 -28.08 -38.38
N GLN A 610 22.14 -29.02 -38.42
CA GLN A 610 22.46 -30.37 -38.86
C GLN A 610 22.48 -30.39 -40.39
N GLN A 611 23.61 -30.80 -40.97
CA GLN A 611 23.61 -31.91 -41.93
C GLN A 611 25.03 -32.39 -42.27
N THR A 612 25.18 -33.72 -42.12
CA THR A 612 26.04 -34.66 -42.87
C THR A 612 27.37 -35.13 -42.26
N GLU A 613 27.46 -36.47 -42.27
CA GLU A 613 28.61 -37.38 -42.27
C GLU A 613 29.09 -37.98 -40.94
N GLU A 614 28.71 -39.25 -40.77
CA GLU A 614 29.23 -40.21 -39.80
C GLU A 614 30.73 -40.44 -40.01
N GLY A 615 31.51 -40.41 -38.93
CA GLY A 615 32.83 -41.04 -38.91
C GLY A 615 34.06 -40.18 -38.56
N ALA A 616 33.93 -39.16 -37.72
CA ALA A 616 35.07 -38.55 -37.03
C ALA A 616 34.66 -38.08 -35.63
N THR A 617 35.45 -38.40 -34.60
CA THR A 617 35.34 -37.76 -33.28
C THR A 617 35.41 -36.24 -33.47
N PRO A 618 34.41 -35.46 -33.03
CA PRO A 618 34.45 -34.01 -33.18
C PRO A 618 35.66 -33.47 -32.41
N PRO A 619 36.41 -32.50 -32.95
CA PRO A 619 37.46 -31.84 -32.19
C PRO A 619 36.81 -31.19 -30.96
N GLU A 620 37.39 -31.39 -29.77
CA GLU A 620 37.00 -30.66 -28.57
C GLU A 620 37.15 -29.16 -28.84
N GLU A 621 36.04 -28.48 -29.08
CA GLU A 621 36.03 -27.06 -29.41
C GLU A 621 36.09 -26.29 -28.09
N LYS A 622 37.29 -25.80 -27.77
CA LYS A 622 37.56 -25.02 -26.57
C LYS A 622 37.06 -23.60 -26.77
N CYS A 623 36.07 -23.20 -25.98
CA CYS A 623 35.57 -21.83 -25.95
C CYS A 623 36.18 -21.10 -24.74
N ILE A 624 36.86 -19.97 -24.97
CA ILE A 624 37.44 -19.12 -23.92
C ILE A 624 36.56 -17.88 -23.75
N ILE A 625 36.09 -17.64 -22.54
CA ILE A 625 35.28 -16.45 -22.19
C ILE A 625 36.10 -15.58 -21.23
N LYS A 626 36.53 -14.40 -21.69
CA LYS A 626 37.21 -13.43 -20.80
C LYS A 626 36.22 -12.77 -19.86
N SER A 627 36.63 -12.55 -18.61
CA SER A 627 35.78 -12.08 -17.53
C SER A 627 36.56 -11.24 -16.50
N HIS A 628 35.86 -10.74 -15.50
CA HIS A 628 36.37 -9.80 -14.49
C HIS A 628 36.17 -10.38 -13.10
N ARG A 629 37.26 -10.66 -12.37
CA ARG A 629 37.24 -11.27 -11.02
C ARG A 629 36.33 -10.51 -10.06
N VAL A 630 36.43 -9.18 -10.07
CA VAL A 630 35.65 -8.32 -9.18
C VAL A 630 34.15 -8.42 -9.43
N ILE A 631 33.72 -8.50 -10.69
CA ILE A 631 32.29 -8.58 -11.05
C ILE A 631 31.73 -9.95 -10.66
N VAL A 632 32.47 -11.02 -10.95
CA VAL A 632 32.04 -12.39 -10.59
C VAL A 632 31.99 -12.56 -9.07
N ALA A 633 33.01 -12.09 -8.34
CA ALA A 633 33.02 -12.15 -6.88
C ALA A 633 31.94 -11.27 -6.22
N ALA A 634 31.53 -10.16 -6.85
CA ALA A 634 30.45 -9.32 -6.35
C ALA A 634 29.06 -9.94 -6.54
N ARG A 635 28.90 -10.79 -7.54
CA ARG A 635 27.62 -11.40 -7.92
C ARG A 635 27.49 -12.86 -7.51
N CYS A 636 28.58 -13.51 -7.12
CA CYS A 636 28.62 -14.90 -6.70
C CYS A 636 29.39 -15.02 -5.38
N ASP A 637 28.64 -15.04 -4.27
CA ASP A 637 29.20 -15.18 -2.93
C ASP A 637 29.99 -16.48 -2.76
N TRP A 638 29.49 -17.58 -3.34
CA TRP A 638 30.20 -18.85 -3.39
C TRP A 638 31.60 -18.66 -3.99
N PHE A 639 31.69 -18.10 -5.20
CA PHE A 639 32.96 -17.88 -5.89
C PHE A 639 33.90 -16.98 -5.08
N ARG A 640 33.38 -15.89 -4.50
CA ARG A 640 34.16 -14.97 -3.66
C ARG A 640 34.78 -15.70 -2.46
N ARG A 641 33.96 -16.37 -1.66
CA ARG A 641 34.40 -17.06 -0.43
C ARG A 641 35.39 -18.18 -0.76
N ALA A 642 35.01 -19.04 -1.69
CA ALA A 642 35.82 -20.14 -2.20
C ALA A 642 37.22 -19.69 -2.61
N LEU A 643 37.30 -18.68 -3.49
CA LEU A 643 38.55 -18.19 -4.04
C LEU A 643 39.46 -17.58 -2.97
N LEU A 644 38.90 -16.77 -2.06
CA LEU A 644 39.69 -16.10 -1.02
C LEU A 644 40.28 -17.11 -0.02
N ILE A 645 39.51 -18.10 0.41
CA ILE A 645 39.98 -19.12 1.35
C ILE A 645 41.02 -20.02 0.67
N LEU A 646 40.78 -20.42 -0.59
CA LEU A 646 41.72 -21.19 -1.39
C LEU A 646 43.05 -20.45 -1.57
N LEU A 647 43.01 -19.15 -1.88
CA LEU A 647 44.21 -18.31 -2.01
C LEU A 647 44.94 -18.15 -0.68
N GLU A 648 44.23 -17.93 0.44
CA GLU A 648 44.87 -17.87 1.76
C GLU A 648 45.64 -19.16 2.04
N TYR A 649 45.05 -20.32 1.74
CA TYR A 649 45.72 -21.60 1.87
C TYR A 649 46.92 -21.73 0.92
N LEU A 650 46.79 -21.39 -0.36
CA LEU A 650 47.88 -21.49 -1.35
C LEU A 650 49.11 -20.68 -0.93
N TYR A 651 48.90 -19.50 -0.34
CA TYR A 651 50.00 -18.62 0.07
C TYR A 651 50.55 -18.92 1.46
N SER A 652 49.72 -19.40 2.39
CA SER A 652 50.13 -19.62 3.79
C SER A 652 50.44 -21.08 4.12
N GLY A 653 49.95 -22.03 3.32
CA GLY A 653 49.90 -23.46 3.61
C GLY A 653 49.04 -23.81 4.83
N ARG A 654 48.24 -22.87 5.35
CA ARG A 654 47.49 -23.02 6.60
C ARG A 654 46.00 -22.81 6.34
N LEU A 655 45.19 -23.66 6.96
CA LEU A 655 43.74 -23.53 6.98
C LEU A 655 43.31 -23.21 8.42
N LYS A 656 42.60 -22.10 8.62
CA LYS A 656 42.03 -21.75 9.94
C LYS A 656 40.73 -22.52 10.15
N GLN A 657 40.85 -23.80 10.50
CA GLN A 657 39.72 -24.73 10.64
C GLN A 657 38.62 -24.21 11.60
N ASP A 658 39.00 -23.60 12.72
CA ASP A 658 38.05 -23.09 13.74
C ASP A 658 37.18 -21.92 13.27
N SER A 659 37.50 -21.30 12.12
CA SER A 659 36.78 -20.15 11.57
C SER A 659 35.89 -20.47 10.37
N LEU A 660 35.90 -21.72 9.90
CA LEU A 660 35.21 -22.14 8.69
C LEU A 660 33.94 -22.92 9.02
N SER A 661 32.84 -22.64 8.31
CA SER A 661 31.62 -23.43 8.40
C SER A 661 31.76 -24.79 7.70
N THR A 662 30.88 -25.73 8.03
CA THR A 662 30.79 -27.04 7.37
C THR A 662 30.59 -26.91 5.86
N GLU A 663 29.72 -26.00 5.42
CA GLU A 663 29.50 -25.68 4.00
C GLU A 663 30.79 -25.21 3.31
N GLN A 664 31.55 -24.30 3.94
CA GLN A 664 32.81 -23.80 3.39
C GLN A 664 33.88 -24.90 3.27
N LEU A 665 33.92 -25.83 4.22
CA LEU A 665 34.83 -26.98 4.17
C LEU A 665 34.46 -27.95 3.04
N VAL A 666 33.17 -28.15 2.76
CA VAL A 666 32.70 -28.95 1.62
C VAL A 666 32.98 -28.24 0.28
N GLU A 667 32.77 -26.93 0.20
CA GLU A 667 33.15 -26.12 -0.97
C GLU A 667 34.66 -26.22 -1.26
N LEU A 668 35.50 -26.15 -0.23
CA LEU A 668 36.95 -26.34 -0.36
C LEU A 668 37.33 -27.78 -0.72
N LEU A 669 36.59 -28.78 -0.22
CA LEU A 669 36.80 -30.18 -0.59
C LEU A 669 36.59 -30.38 -2.09
N LEU A 670 35.51 -29.82 -2.66
CA LEU A 670 35.25 -29.79 -4.10
C LEU A 670 36.41 -29.13 -4.87
N LEU A 671 36.85 -27.94 -4.44
CA LEU A 671 37.88 -27.18 -5.15
C LEU A 671 39.24 -27.87 -5.08
N SER A 672 39.58 -28.41 -3.92
CA SER A 672 40.83 -29.14 -3.72
C SER A 672 40.89 -30.43 -4.54
N ASP A 673 39.76 -31.13 -4.73
CA ASP A 673 39.69 -32.25 -5.67
C ASP A 673 39.83 -31.78 -7.12
N ARG A 674 39.06 -30.76 -7.53
CA ARG A 674 39.08 -30.22 -8.90
C ARG A 674 40.44 -29.68 -9.35
N TYR A 675 41.19 -29.05 -8.43
CA TYR A 675 42.51 -28.49 -8.70
C TYR A 675 43.67 -29.39 -8.25
N GLU A 676 43.40 -30.66 -7.90
CA GLU A 676 44.40 -31.66 -7.51
C GLU A 676 45.29 -31.22 -6.33
N MET A 677 44.70 -30.56 -5.34
CA MET A 677 45.37 -30.07 -4.13
C MET A 677 45.22 -31.06 -2.96
N ASP A 678 45.91 -32.20 -3.06
CA ASP A 678 45.78 -33.33 -2.12
C ASP A 678 45.95 -32.96 -0.64
N SER A 679 46.90 -32.05 -0.33
CA SER A 679 47.16 -31.62 1.06
C SER A 679 46.00 -30.80 1.64
N LEU A 680 45.34 -29.96 0.82
CA LEU A 680 44.16 -29.20 1.25
C LEU A 680 42.96 -30.14 1.39
N LYS A 681 42.79 -31.04 0.42
CA LYS A 681 41.73 -32.06 0.41
C LYS A 681 41.76 -32.87 1.69
N GLN A 682 42.92 -33.44 2.02
CA GLN A 682 43.11 -34.20 3.26
C GLN A 682 42.83 -33.35 4.51
N THR A 683 43.24 -32.07 4.52
CA THR A 683 42.97 -31.16 5.64
C THR A 683 41.47 -30.87 5.82
N CYS A 684 40.73 -30.74 4.73
CA CYS A 684 39.27 -30.57 4.74
C CYS A 684 38.58 -31.86 5.21
N GLU A 685 39.04 -33.02 4.75
CA GLU A 685 38.53 -34.32 5.19
C GLU A 685 38.64 -34.49 6.71
N TYR A 686 39.80 -34.18 7.30
CA TYR A 686 40.00 -34.26 8.75
C TYR A 686 39.16 -33.27 9.54
N ALA A 687 38.97 -32.04 9.03
CA ALA A 687 38.14 -31.03 9.68
C ALA A 687 36.66 -31.45 9.69
N LEU A 688 36.17 -32.05 8.61
CA LEU A 688 34.78 -32.51 8.51
C LEU A 688 34.49 -33.71 9.42
N LEU A 689 35.49 -34.48 9.87
CA LEU A 689 35.26 -35.62 10.76
C LEU A 689 34.64 -35.22 12.10
N SER A 690 34.97 -34.04 12.63
CA SER A 690 34.40 -33.54 13.89
C SER A 690 32.97 -33.01 13.74
N CYS A 691 32.47 -32.89 12.51
CA CYS A 691 31.14 -32.39 12.22
C CYS A 691 30.14 -33.51 11.88
N ILE A 692 30.58 -34.78 11.87
CA ILE A 692 29.73 -35.93 11.54
C ILE A 692 28.75 -36.18 12.70
N ASP A 693 27.47 -36.11 12.40
CA ASP A 693 26.34 -36.49 13.26
C ASP A 693 25.24 -37.21 12.46
N ALA A 694 24.15 -37.58 13.12
CA ALA A 694 23.05 -38.33 12.50
C ALA A 694 22.40 -37.60 11.30
N GLU A 695 22.37 -36.26 11.33
CA GLU A 695 21.73 -35.45 10.29
C GLU A 695 22.67 -35.16 9.11
N SER A 696 23.97 -35.03 9.36
CA SER A 696 24.97 -34.64 8.35
C SER A 696 25.68 -35.82 7.66
N VAL A 697 25.69 -37.01 8.26
CA VAL A 697 26.54 -38.12 7.82
C VAL A 697 26.23 -38.62 6.39
N LEU A 698 24.96 -38.68 6.01
CA LEU A 698 24.54 -39.12 4.66
C LEU A 698 24.91 -38.08 3.60
N TYR A 699 24.75 -36.80 3.91
CA TYR A 699 25.20 -35.69 3.07
C TYR A 699 26.73 -35.73 2.88
N PHE A 700 27.50 -35.86 3.96
CA PHE A 700 28.96 -35.96 3.87
C PHE A 700 29.44 -37.22 3.16
N LEU A 701 28.73 -38.34 3.28
CA LEU A 701 29.05 -39.55 2.51
C LEU A 701 28.87 -39.31 1.00
N SER A 702 27.78 -38.65 0.61
CA SER A 702 27.52 -38.27 -0.78
C SER A 702 28.64 -37.37 -1.33
N MET A 703 29.01 -36.32 -0.58
CA MET A 703 30.11 -35.42 -0.98
C MET A 703 31.46 -36.14 -1.02
N ALA A 704 31.71 -37.05 -0.07
CA ALA A 704 32.95 -37.80 -0.01
C ALA A 704 33.09 -38.83 -1.15
N ASP A 705 31.99 -39.43 -1.60
CA ASP A 705 31.95 -40.24 -2.82
C ASP A 705 32.23 -39.37 -4.06
N GLN A 706 31.49 -38.28 -4.20
CA GLN A 706 31.55 -37.40 -5.36
C GLN A 706 32.95 -36.81 -5.57
N TYR A 707 33.63 -36.42 -4.49
CA TYR A 707 34.95 -35.79 -4.54
C TYR A 707 36.08 -36.75 -4.15
N ASN A 708 35.84 -38.06 -4.18
CA ASN A 708 36.84 -39.11 -3.90
C ASN A 708 37.65 -38.84 -2.61
N ALA A 709 36.95 -38.44 -1.54
CA ALA A 709 37.48 -38.08 -0.23
C ALA A 709 37.48 -39.30 0.69
N ARG A 710 38.55 -40.10 0.63
CA ARG A 710 38.58 -41.48 1.17
C ARG A 710 38.53 -41.55 2.69
N VAL A 711 39.16 -40.61 3.39
CA VAL A 711 39.21 -40.56 4.86
C VAL A 711 37.84 -40.18 5.40
N LEU A 712 37.21 -39.15 4.80
CA LEU A 712 35.85 -38.74 5.18
C LEU A 712 34.84 -39.85 4.89
N ARG A 713 34.89 -40.45 3.68
CA ARG A 713 34.02 -41.56 3.28
C ARG A 713 34.09 -42.73 4.27
N SER A 714 35.30 -43.18 4.59
CA SER A 714 35.50 -44.32 5.50
C SER A 714 34.93 -44.05 6.89
N ARG A 715 35.03 -42.81 7.38
CA ARG A 715 34.47 -42.43 8.68
C ARG A 715 32.94 -42.35 8.64
N CYS A 716 32.35 -41.81 7.57
CA CYS A 716 30.90 -41.77 7.38
C CYS A 716 30.30 -43.19 7.34
N LEU A 717 30.89 -44.11 6.56
CA LEU A 717 30.44 -45.51 6.51
C LEU A 717 30.55 -46.21 7.87
N HIS A 718 31.62 -45.93 8.62
CA HIS A 718 31.77 -46.45 9.98
C HIS A 718 30.68 -45.93 10.93
N PHE A 719 30.35 -44.64 10.87
CA PHE A 719 29.29 -44.05 11.67
C PHE A 719 27.92 -44.65 11.30
N ILE A 720 27.61 -44.77 10.00
CA ILE A 720 26.35 -45.37 9.53
C ILE A 720 26.24 -46.84 9.98
N SER A 721 27.34 -47.59 9.99
CA SER A 721 27.34 -48.98 10.50
C SER A 721 27.02 -49.10 12.00
N GLN A 722 27.05 -48.00 12.75
CA GLN A 722 26.69 -47.94 14.16
C GLN A 722 25.27 -47.39 14.39
N HIS A 723 24.65 -46.80 13.36
CA HIS A 723 23.36 -46.11 13.41
C HIS A 723 22.43 -46.62 12.29
N HIS A 724 21.87 -47.82 12.50
CA HIS A 724 21.05 -48.51 11.49
C HIS A 724 19.77 -47.75 11.13
N GLU A 725 19.24 -46.94 12.06
CA GLU A 725 18.08 -46.08 11.91
C GLU A 725 18.20 -45.07 10.75
N LEU A 726 19.43 -44.74 10.33
CA LEU A 726 19.68 -43.85 9.19
C LEU A 726 19.23 -44.46 7.85
N THR A 727 19.12 -45.78 7.75
CA THR A 727 18.64 -46.47 6.53
C THR A 727 17.12 -46.35 6.31
N GLU A 728 16.40 -45.82 7.31
CA GLU A 728 14.96 -45.57 7.25
C GLU A 728 14.63 -44.09 6.95
N SER A 729 15.64 -43.22 6.90
CA SER A 729 15.51 -41.78 6.67
C SER A 729 15.15 -41.43 5.22
N GLU A 730 14.48 -40.30 4.99
CA GLU A 730 14.13 -39.85 3.63
C GLU A 730 15.39 -39.53 2.82
N GLU A 731 16.41 -38.97 3.48
CA GLU A 731 17.70 -38.56 2.92
C GLU A 731 18.50 -39.77 2.38
N PHE A 732 18.31 -40.95 2.96
CA PHE A 732 18.94 -42.17 2.47
C PHE A 732 18.44 -42.57 1.07
N PHE A 733 17.14 -42.40 0.81
CA PHE A 733 16.54 -42.73 -0.49
C PHE A 733 16.93 -41.75 -1.61
N GLU A 734 17.48 -40.58 -1.27
CA GLU A 734 18.00 -39.60 -2.23
C GLU A 734 19.43 -39.93 -2.71
N LEU A 735 20.14 -40.85 -2.05
CA LEU A 735 21.51 -41.24 -2.43
C LEU A 735 21.56 -42.06 -3.73
N PRO A 736 22.68 -42.03 -4.48
CA PRO A 736 22.91 -42.95 -5.60
C PRO A 736 22.69 -44.43 -5.21
N ILE A 737 22.06 -45.21 -6.10
CA ILE A 737 21.72 -46.63 -5.86
C ILE A 737 22.96 -47.47 -5.47
N SER A 738 24.12 -47.13 -6.03
CA SER A 738 25.40 -47.77 -5.67
C SER A 738 25.77 -47.55 -4.20
N LEU A 739 25.59 -46.33 -3.68
CA LEU A 739 25.84 -46.01 -2.28
C LEU A 739 24.78 -46.61 -1.36
N GLN A 740 23.51 -46.60 -1.77
CA GLN A 740 22.45 -47.26 -1.00
C GLN A 740 22.75 -48.76 -0.81
N ALA A 741 23.14 -49.46 -1.89
CA ALA A 741 23.50 -50.88 -1.84
C ALA A 741 24.72 -51.13 -0.93
N GLU A 742 25.76 -50.30 -1.03
CA GLU A 742 26.95 -50.40 -0.17
C GLU A 742 26.62 -50.17 1.31
N ILE A 743 25.77 -49.20 1.62
CA ILE A 743 25.30 -48.95 2.99
C ILE A 743 24.47 -50.12 3.51
N PHE A 744 23.53 -50.64 2.71
CA PHE A 744 22.73 -51.82 3.08
C PHE A 744 23.62 -53.03 3.38
N ASP A 745 24.63 -53.28 2.54
CA ASP A 745 25.61 -54.33 2.78
C ASP A 745 26.41 -54.05 4.05
N CYS A 746 26.92 -52.83 4.26
CA CYS A 746 27.68 -52.46 5.46
C CYS A 746 26.90 -52.57 6.78
N VAL A 747 25.60 -52.31 6.77
CA VAL A 747 24.73 -52.35 7.96
C VAL A 747 24.25 -53.77 8.25
N TRP A 748 23.89 -54.54 7.21
CA TRP A 748 23.24 -55.85 7.38
C TRP A 748 24.15 -57.08 7.19
N THR A 749 25.42 -56.90 6.85
CA THR A 749 26.39 -58.02 6.74
C THR A 749 27.41 -58.12 7.87
N GLN A 750 27.38 -57.26 8.91
CA GLN A 750 28.33 -57.39 10.03
C GLN A 750 27.99 -58.55 10.98
N PRO A 751 28.97 -59.43 11.32
CA PRO A 751 28.81 -60.40 12.40
C PRO A 751 29.04 -59.70 13.75
N SER A 752 28.10 -59.90 14.68
CA SER A 752 28.14 -59.34 16.02
C SER A 752 29.38 -59.79 16.82
N GLY A 753 30.15 -58.81 17.32
CA GLY A 753 30.87 -58.92 18.60
C GLY A 753 32.40 -59.06 18.56
N ARG A 754 33.09 -57.98 18.97
CA ARG A 754 34.16 -58.04 19.98
C ARG A 754 34.40 -56.65 20.59
N GLN A 755 33.88 -56.47 21.81
CA GLN A 755 34.22 -55.37 22.72
C GLN A 755 35.64 -55.56 23.29
N SER A 756 36.30 -54.44 23.61
CA SER A 756 37.41 -54.38 24.57
C SER A 756 37.26 -53.09 25.37
N ASP A 757 36.87 -53.25 26.63
CA ASP A 757 36.56 -52.25 27.64
C ASP A 757 37.76 -51.40 28.11
N MET A 758 37.50 -50.18 28.60
CA MET A 758 37.73 -49.81 30.01
C MET A 758 37.31 -48.35 30.35
N LEU A 759 36.34 -48.27 31.28
CA LEU A 759 36.06 -47.27 32.33
C LEU A 759 35.40 -45.92 32.02
N ASP A 760 34.07 -46.04 31.96
CA ASP A 760 33.03 -45.26 32.64
C ASP A 760 33.45 -44.42 33.89
N TYR A 761 32.96 -43.18 33.94
CA TYR A 761 32.49 -42.54 35.18
C TYR A 761 31.26 -41.68 34.88
N SER A 762 30.11 -42.31 35.06
CA SER A 762 28.75 -41.77 35.02
C SER A 762 28.43 -40.76 36.14
N LEU A 763 27.39 -39.94 35.94
CA LEU A 763 26.25 -39.77 36.89
C LEU A 763 25.14 -38.84 36.34
N GLU A 764 24.11 -39.50 35.81
CA GLU A 764 22.64 -39.41 36.05
C GLU A 764 21.91 -38.12 36.51
N HIS A 765 20.83 -37.85 35.77
CA HIS A 765 19.42 -37.57 36.17
C HIS A 765 19.06 -36.48 37.20
N LEU A 766 18.04 -35.66 36.86
CA LEU A 766 16.68 -35.62 37.48
C LEU A 766 15.75 -34.58 36.79
N LEU A 767 14.47 -34.94 36.61
CA LEU A 767 13.27 -34.19 36.12
C LEU A 767 12.98 -32.87 36.91
N PRO A 768 11.99 -31.96 36.60
CA PRO A 768 10.73 -32.16 35.84
C PRO A 768 10.10 -30.96 35.04
N THR A 769 9.11 -31.31 34.20
CA THR A 769 7.82 -30.64 33.84
C THR A 769 7.67 -29.10 33.73
N SER A 770 7.03 -28.62 32.64
CA SER A 770 5.69 -27.98 32.72
C SER A 770 5.09 -27.64 31.35
N SER A 771 3.77 -27.60 31.35
CA SER A 771 2.75 -27.54 30.31
C SER A 771 2.50 -26.16 29.67
N ALA A 772 2.08 -26.14 28.41
CA ALA A 772 1.19 -25.10 27.88
C ALA A 772 0.16 -25.70 26.92
N SER A 773 -1.10 -25.65 27.36
CA SER A 773 -2.31 -26.04 26.64
C SER A 773 -2.72 -24.97 25.63
N SER A 774 -2.99 -25.42 24.40
CA SER A 774 -3.60 -24.61 23.33
C SER A 774 -5.12 -24.80 23.37
N ASN A 775 -5.87 -23.73 23.66
CA ASN A 775 -7.31 -23.68 23.43
C ASN A 775 -7.57 -22.87 22.16
N SER A 776 -7.95 -23.55 21.07
CA SER A 776 -8.49 -22.93 19.86
C SER A 776 -10.01 -22.80 19.99
N LEU A 777 -10.51 -21.57 20.03
CA LEU A 777 -11.94 -21.27 19.92
C LEU A 777 -12.23 -20.76 18.52
N HIS A 778 -13.07 -21.52 17.82
CA HIS A 778 -13.76 -21.15 16.59
C HIS A 778 -14.57 -19.86 16.78
N TYR A 779 -14.34 -18.86 15.93
CA TYR A 779 -15.24 -17.73 15.77
C TYR A 779 -15.90 -17.77 14.38
N ASN A 780 -17.23 -17.89 14.40
CA ASN A 780 -18.11 -17.72 13.26
C ASN A 780 -18.22 -16.24 12.89
N SER A 781 -18.16 -15.98 11.58
CA SER A 781 -18.30 -14.66 10.95
C SER A 781 -19.77 -14.24 10.85
N PRO A 782 -20.07 -12.93 11.05
CA PRO A 782 -21.20 -12.32 10.38
C PRO A 782 -20.82 -11.08 9.54
N GLY A 783 -21.32 -11.09 8.29
CA GLY A 783 -21.96 -10.01 7.54
C GLY A 783 -21.41 -8.58 7.59
N VAL A 784 -20.98 -8.10 6.41
CA VAL A 784 -20.66 -6.70 6.09
C VAL A 784 -21.93 -5.98 5.64
N THR A 785 -22.45 -5.08 6.47
CA THR A 785 -23.31 -3.95 6.10
C THR A 785 -23.04 -2.80 7.10
N ASP A 786 -23.15 -1.55 6.64
CA ASP A 786 -23.13 -0.29 7.43
C ASP A 786 -21.86 0.56 7.57
N LEU A 787 -20.79 0.34 6.79
CA LEU A 787 -19.67 1.29 6.72
C LEU A 787 -19.78 2.34 5.60
N ASN A 788 -20.49 2.03 4.51
CA ASN A 788 -20.61 2.95 3.38
C ASN A 788 -21.60 4.09 3.63
N SER A 789 -22.60 3.89 4.50
CA SER A 789 -23.52 4.96 4.90
C SER A 789 -22.86 5.98 5.84
N ALA A 790 -21.89 5.56 6.65
CA ALA A 790 -21.22 6.45 7.60
C ALA A 790 -20.28 7.45 6.91
N VAL A 791 -19.53 7.00 5.90
CA VAL A 791 -18.63 7.86 5.12
C VAL A 791 -19.41 8.80 4.19
N GLU A 792 -20.55 8.35 3.65
CA GLU A 792 -21.49 9.24 2.94
C GLU A 792 -22.15 10.27 3.88
N SER A 793 -22.46 9.90 5.13
CA SER A 793 -23.13 10.82 6.07
C SER A 793 -22.26 11.97 6.60
N MET A 794 -20.92 11.88 6.49
CA MET A 794 -20.01 12.96 6.86
C MET A 794 -19.74 13.96 5.72
N LEU A 795 -20.18 13.66 4.49
CA LEU A 795 -20.04 14.54 3.33
C LEU A 795 -21.37 14.63 2.57
N LEU A 796 -22.27 15.47 3.13
CA LEU A 796 -23.55 15.96 2.59
C LEU A 796 -24.75 14.97 2.68
N THR A 797 -25.87 15.48 3.20
CA THR A 797 -27.21 14.83 3.37
C THR A 797 -28.29 15.68 2.67
N PRO A 798 -29.58 15.28 2.59
CA PRO A 798 -30.20 13.95 2.41
C PRO A 798 -31.23 13.92 1.23
N GLU A 799 -31.56 12.74 0.72
CA GLU A 799 -32.85 12.49 0.04
C GLU A 799 -33.76 11.67 0.96
N LEU A 800 -34.99 12.14 1.19
CA LEU A 800 -36.14 11.32 1.58
C LEU A 800 -37.42 12.10 1.20
N ASP A 801 -38.10 11.63 0.17
CA ASP A 801 -39.45 12.08 -0.19
C ASP A 801 -40.49 11.53 0.81
N PRO A 802 -41.43 12.36 1.28
CA PRO A 802 -42.47 11.96 2.23
C PRO A 802 -43.71 11.51 1.48
N ASN A 803 -44.02 10.20 1.49
CA ASN A 803 -45.38 9.65 1.50
C ASN A 803 -45.31 8.12 1.39
N HIS A 804 -45.41 7.41 2.51
CA HIS A 804 -46.29 6.26 2.68
C HIS A 804 -46.18 5.74 4.11
N SER A 805 -47.24 5.98 4.88
CA SER A 805 -47.55 5.23 6.08
C SER A 805 -47.84 3.77 5.72
N ILE A 806 -47.16 2.81 6.35
CA ILE A 806 -47.74 1.60 6.94
C ILE A 806 -46.75 1.14 8.02
N THR A 807 -47.22 1.17 9.26
CA THR A 807 -46.66 0.45 10.41
C THR A 807 -46.89 -1.05 10.21
N SER A 808 -45.82 -1.85 10.13
CA SER A 808 -45.85 -3.25 10.55
C SER A 808 -44.49 -3.63 11.15
N SER A 809 -44.55 -4.13 12.37
CA SER A 809 -43.47 -4.67 13.19
C SER A 809 -42.51 -5.58 12.42
N LEU A 810 -41.21 -5.32 12.55
CA LEU A 810 -40.12 -6.10 11.94
C LEU A 810 -40.00 -7.56 12.46
N GLU A 811 -40.76 -7.92 13.49
CA GLU A 811 -40.78 -9.29 14.03
C GLU A 811 -41.70 -10.23 13.23
N ASP A 812 -42.71 -9.71 12.51
CA ASP A 812 -43.66 -10.55 11.76
C ASP A 812 -43.10 -11.02 10.41
N LEU A 813 -42.20 -10.26 9.78
CA LEU A 813 -41.57 -10.61 8.49
C LEU A 813 -40.58 -11.77 8.59
N HIS A 814 -39.88 -11.93 9.73
CA HIS A 814 -38.95 -13.04 9.93
C HIS A 814 -39.65 -14.39 10.14
N LEU A 815 -40.91 -14.39 10.59
CA LEU A 815 -41.72 -15.61 10.75
C LEU A 815 -42.36 -16.06 9.42
N GLU A 816 -42.82 -15.14 8.57
CA GLU A 816 -43.40 -15.47 7.25
C GLU A 816 -42.35 -15.99 6.25
N GLN A 817 -41.14 -15.43 6.25
CA GLN A 817 -40.04 -15.92 5.41
C GLN A 817 -39.55 -17.31 5.82
N ASN A 818 -39.57 -17.63 7.12
CA ASN A 818 -39.20 -18.95 7.62
C ASN A 818 -40.31 -19.98 7.37
N SER A 819 -41.59 -19.60 7.45
CA SER A 819 -42.72 -20.50 7.14
C SER A 819 -42.75 -20.88 5.66
N SER A 820 -42.58 -19.91 4.75
CA SER A 820 -42.58 -20.18 3.30
C SER A 820 -41.37 -21.02 2.86
N ARG A 821 -40.18 -20.77 3.43
CA ARG A 821 -38.99 -21.62 3.18
C ARG A 821 -39.13 -23.01 3.76
N MET A 822 -39.77 -23.16 4.93
CA MET A 822 -40.05 -24.46 5.53
C MET A 822 -40.95 -25.32 4.64
N ASP A 823 -42.05 -24.75 4.12
CA ASP A 823 -43.00 -25.50 3.30
C ASP A 823 -42.39 -25.91 1.94
N VAL A 824 -41.56 -25.05 1.33
CA VAL A 824 -40.82 -25.41 0.10
C VAL A 824 -39.83 -26.55 0.36
N CYS A 825 -39.08 -26.48 1.46
CA CYS A 825 -38.09 -27.51 1.79
C CYS A 825 -38.76 -28.84 2.21
N LEU A 826 -39.92 -28.78 2.88
CA LEU A 826 -40.73 -29.95 3.23
C LEU A 826 -41.27 -30.69 2.00
N ASN A 827 -41.72 -29.95 0.98
CA ASN A 827 -42.17 -30.57 -0.27
C ASN A 827 -40.99 -31.23 -1.00
N GLN A 828 -39.84 -30.54 -1.08
CA GLN A 828 -38.65 -31.06 -1.74
C GLN A 828 -38.07 -32.31 -1.05
N ILE A 829 -38.07 -32.36 0.29
CA ILE A 829 -37.57 -33.55 0.99
C ILE A 829 -38.55 -34.72 0.88
N ARG A 830 -39.87 -34.46 0.83
CA ARG A 830 -40.90 -35.50 0.63
C ARG A 830 -40.83 -36.13 -0.75
N ASP A 831 -40.47 -35.38 -1.77
CA ASP A 831 -40.27 -35.91 -3.12
C ASP A 831 -39.09 -36.90 -3.17
N ILE A 832 -38.12 -36.78 -2.25
CA ILE A 832 -36.91 -37.63 -2.21
C ILE A 832 -37.11 -38.82 -1.25
N VAL A 833 -37.63 -38.56 -0.05
CA VAL A 833 -37.75 -39.55 1.03
C VAL A 833 -39.05 -40.36 0.93
N GLY A 834 -40.04 -39.86 0.20
CA GLY A 834 -41.37 -40.45 0.08
C GLY A 834 -42.34 -39.99 1.17
N ASN A 835 -43.65 -40.16 0.93
CA ASN A 835 -44.73 -39.65 1.79
C ASN A 835 -44.93 -40.43 3.11
N THR A 836 -44.09 -41.41 3.41
CA THR A 836 -44.22 -42.28 4.59
C THR A 836 -43.65 -41.65 5.86
N ALA A 837 -42.82 -40.61 5.76
CA ALA A 837 -42.18 -39.95 6.90
C ALA A 837 -43.13 -38.94 7.61
N PRO A 838 -43.24 -38.96 8.95
CA PRO A 838 -44.03 -37.99 9.71
C PRO A 838 -43.50 -36.56 9.50
N ARG A 839 -44.42 -35.59 9.37
CA ARG A 839 -44.06 -34.19 9.11
C ARG A 839 -43.18 -33.62 10.24
N GLU A 840 -43.40 -34.02 11.49
CA GLU A 840 -42.61 -33.53 12.63
C GLU A 840 -41.13 -33.90 12.51
N ILE A 841 -40.83 -35.12 12.04
CA ILE A 841 -39.45 -35.60 11.86
C ILE A 841 -38.76 -34.82 10.74
N LEU A 842 -39.45 -34.61 9.61
CA LEU A 842 -38.90 -33.85 8.49
C LEU A 842 -38.64 -32.38 8.85
N VAL A 843 -39.55 -31.75 9.61
CA VAL A 843 -39.35 -30.37 10.09
C VAL A 843 -38.11 -30.28 10.99
N GLN A 844 -37.93 -31.20 11.93
CA GLN A 844 -36.75 -31.22 12.79
C GLN A 844 -35.46 -31.41 12.00
N VAL A 845 -35.47 -32.29 10.99
CA VAL A 845 -34.32 -32.56 10.14
C VAL A 845 -33.98 -31.35 9.26
N ILE A 846 -34.98 -30.65 8.72
CA ILE A 846 -34.80 -29.42 7.92
C ILE A 846 -34.27 -28.28 8.78
N LEU A 847 -34.78 -28.12 10.01
CA LEU A 847 -34.28 -27.11 10.95
C LEU A 847 -32.84 -27.40 11.38
N ALA A 848 -32.52 -28.65 11.71
CA ALA A 848 -31.16 -29.06 12.05
C ALA A 848 -30.17 -28.93 10.87
N ALA A 849 -30.70 -28.90 9.64
CA ALA A 849 -29.95 -28.74 8.41
C ALA A 849 -29.92 -27.29 7.89
N ASP A 850 -30.44 -26.31 8.64
CA ASP A 850 -30.55 -24.90 8.24
C ASP A 850 -31.22 -24.71 6.86
N PHE A 851 -32.27 -25.48 6.57
CA PHE A 851 -33.01 -25.46 5.30
C PHE A 851 -32.19 -25.87 4.06
N ASP A 852 -31.02 -26.51 4.24
CA ASP A 852 -30.27 -27.13 3.15
C ASP A 852 -30.79 -28.55 2.86
N LEU A 853 -31.35 -28.74 1.66
CA LEU A 853 -31.96 -30.01 1.25
C LEU A 853 -30.98 -31.19 1.25
N ARG A 854 -29.73 -31.01 0.82
CA ARG A 854 -28.75 -32.11 0.72
C ARG A 854 -28.33 -32.56 2.10
N ARG A 855 -28.14 -31.61 3.00
CA ARG A 855 -27.79 -31.87 4.40
C ARG A 855 -28.98 -32.51 5.13
N ALA A 856 -30.19 -32.05 4.89
CA ALA A 856 -31.41 -32.61 5.46
C ALA A 856 -31.64 -34.07 5.03
N VAL A 857 -31.45 -34.40 3.75
CA VAL A 857 -31.56 -35.79 3.26
C VAL A 857 -30.53 -36.70 3.93
N ASN A 858 -29.28 -36.24 4.07
CA ASN A 858 -28.24 -37.00 4.76
C ASN A 858 -28.58 -37.22 6.24
N TYR A 859 -29.10 -36.20 6.93
CA TYR A 859 -29.55 -36.33 8.33
C TYR A 859 -30.72 -37.30 8.47
N TYR A 860 -31.66 -37.32 7.51
CA TYR A 860 -32.78 -38.25 7.53
C TYR A 860 -32.32 -39.71 7.43
N TYR A 861 -31.47 -40.04 6.44
CA TYR A 861 -30.96 -41.40 6.28
C TYR A 861 -29.94 -41.82 7.35
N ALA A 862 -29.16 -40.88 7.89
CA ALA A 862 -28.26 -41.15 9.01
C ALA A 862 -29.01 -41.52 10.31
N ARG A 863 -30.25 -41.02 10.48
CA ARG A 863 -31.12 -41.39 11.60
C ARG A 863 -31.81 -42.75 11.43
N GLY A 864 -31.95 -43.25 10.19
CA GLY A 864 -32.65 -44.49 9.87
C GLY A 864 -31.82 -45.78 10.07
N ASN A 865 -30.50 -45.68 10.17
CA ASN A 865 -29.61 -46.85 10.30
C ASN A 865 -29.42 -47.35 11.75
N GLY A 866 -30.36 -47.04 12.66
CA GLY A 866 -30.26 -47.36 14.09
C GLY A 866 -31.30 -48.34 14.64
N ASP A 867 -32.37 -48.63 13.90
CA ASP A 867 -33.42 -49.58 14.31
C ASP A 867 -33.81 -50.46 13.10
N GLU A 868 -32.88 -51.32 12.67
CA GLU A 868 -33.14 -52.63 12.04
C GLU A 868 -31.91 -53.54 12.15
#